data_AF-A0A8C7MQB1-F1
#
_entry.id   AF-A0A8C7MQB1-F1
#
_cell.length_a   1.000
_cell.length_b   1.000
_cell.length_c   1.000
_cell.angle_alpha   90.00
_cell.angle_beta   90.00
_cell.angle_gamma   90.00
#
_symmetry.space_group_name_H-M   'P 1'
#
loop_
_entity.id
_entity.type
_entity.pdbx_description
1 polymer ?
#
loop_
_entity_poly.entity_id
_entity_poly.type
_entity_poly.pdbx_seq_one_letter_code
_entity_poly.pdbx_strand_id
1 'polypeptide(L)'
;MAADKDANISLIEDLRPRLRKLIEIEFVLDHLNFLDNDNKDLIRTKARKESNLKAVDLLIDTIIRIRPLPKGWFREFVDALSAGGCKHAATYVEDSPPCPALEAENDNCVRLIELLSPSLLGMKTTDVCWDCFSKGILTIEDREIILAECQNRGNMGGARELLRRIVRFPPGWFSTFLKALQDTEHKDLYKELTGESPDNDPKYKAKSTMEWFKNKHIQVLEWPSQSPDLNPIENLPPKAVIVLRDYQMDVARPALEGKNIIICLPTGSGKTRVAVYITKEHLDSRRKEGRPGKVVVLVNKVPLVEQHYSTEFWKFLKNKYKVERVSGDSQLKISFTDIVQKNDIVICTAQLLENYLERSHSGDDDGIQLSDLSLIVIDECHHTQKGGVYNHIMIRYLKQKHKNAKLKKEQKDTVAIPQILGLTASPGVGGAKKIDKAEEHILRICANLDAYKIMTGNLGENKKEPHKKIATAEERKEDPFGDVLKGVMNAIHIHAELNPTCDLGTQNYEQWVVQKEQNAAKEENQKVRVCAEHLRQYNEALYLGKTIRMWDAFSFLDKYFDEELKKKVAPEDEEAIIKTDTERFLFTLFKGNSKVKLQELAKLPQYENNSLAKLRTKILHEFTSREKARGIIFTKTRRSAIALAQWVQENSKFEEVGVKACHVIGGGGQSVVKPMTAAEQRDVLNKFQNAEINLLIATTVAEEGLDIAACNFVIRYELVTNEIAMIQARGRGRAEDSSYTLVAGEGSGVAERESVNEYREKMMSKAIDKVKKLDQEEYEKRIKEFQIQAIMEERVRTTKKKQKGMKKESPSKVKFSCRSCNKPVCSGEDVEIIENMHRVNVTPQFKELFIQRENTSLVKRLLDYETNCFIACKDCGQRWGSMMLYRGIECPCLHVKNFLVTYDEKRKNVNKWSELGIQLPAFDYAEHARSVAESSEDEESM
;
A
#
# COMPACT_ATOMS: atom_id res chain seq x y z
N MET A 1 41.56 9.81 -33.81
CA MET A 1 40.72 10.89 -34.36
C MET A 1 39.29 10.48 -34.73
N ALA A 2 38.99 9.21 -35.06
CA ALA A 2 37.60 8.73 -35.19
C ALA A 2 36.96 8.39 -33.83
N ALA A 3 37.74 7.84 -32.89
CA ALA A 3 37.26 7.47 -31.55
C ALA A 3 36.75 8.65 -30.69
N ASP A 4 37.35 9.84 -30.80
CA ASP A 4 36.88 11.05 -30.08
C ASP A 4 35.53 11.58 -30.60
N LYS A 5 35.15 11.28 -31.84
CA LYS A 5 33.94 11.87 -32.45
C LYS A 5 32.66 11.20 -31.96
N ASP A 6 32.69 9.89 -31.72
CA ASP A 6 31.52 9.17 -31.19
C ASP A 6 31.40 9.32 -29.67
N ALA A 7 32.51 9.54 -28.95
CA ALA A 7 32.50 9.86 -27.52
C ALA A 7 31.76 11.19 -27.24
N ASN A 8 32.01 12.23 -28.03
CA ASN A 8 31.36 13.53 -27.87
C ASN A 8 29.85 13.51 -28.17
N ILE A 9 29.40 12.66 -29.10
CA ILE A 9 27.98 12.48 -29.40
C ILE A 9 27.29 11.70 -28.28
N SER A 10 27.92 10.63 -27.80
CA SER A 10 27.43 9.87 -26.63
C SER A 10 27.30 10.77 -25.40
N LEU A 11 28.29 11.64 -25.16
CA LEU A 11 28.27 12.57 -24.02
C LEU A 11 27.09 13.54 -24.07
N ILE A 12 26.80 14.13 -25.24
CA ILE A 12 25.64 15.03 -25.41
C ILE A 12 24.32 14.27 -25.20
N GLU A 13 24.25 13.02 -25.67
CA GLU A 13 23.07 12.17 -25.51
C GLU A 13 22.83 11.80 -24.05
N ASP A 14 23.87 11.39 -23.33
CA ASP A 14 23.80 11.05 -21.90
C ASP A 14 23.41 12.29 -21.06
N LEU A 15 23.87 13.48 -21.46
CA LEU A 15 23.57 14.74 -20.79
C LEU A 15 22.25 15.39 -21.25
N ARG A 16 21.54 14.81 -22.22
CA ARG A 16 20.27 15.35 -22.78
C ARG A 16 19.26 15.79 -21.70
N PRO A 17 19.00 15.02 -20.61
CA PRO A 17 18.06 15.43 -19.58
C PRO A 17 18.47 16.70 -18.81
N ARG A 18 19.76 17.05 -18.82
CA ARG A 18 20.31 18.24 -18.19
C ARG A 18 20.39 19.40 -19.17
N LEU A 19 20.92 19.15 -20.37
CA LEU A 19 21.04 20.15 -21.44
C LEU A 19 19.67 20.75 -21.81
N ARG A 20 18.60 19.95 -21.84
CA ARG A 20 17.24 20.45 -22.08
C ARG A 20 16.82 21.57 -21.12
N LYS A 21 17.31 21.59 -19.88
CA LYS A 21 16.95 22.60 -18.88
C LYS A 21 17.83 23.86 -18.93
N LEU A 22 19.02 23.74 -19.52
CA LEU A 22 20.07 24.77 -19.47
C LEU A 22 20.25 25.53 -20.78
N ILE A 23 19.79 24.97 -21.90
CA ILE A 23 19.95 25.56 -23.24
C ILE A 23 18.71 26.37 -23.61
N GLU A 24 18.90 27.61 -24.08
CA GLU A 24 17.87 28.39 -24.79
C GLU A 24 18.19 28.43 -26.28
N ILE A 25 17.31 27.82 -27.07
CA ILE A 25 17.51 27.67 -28.51
C ILE A 25 17.63 29.01 -29.21
N GLU A 26 16.84 30.00 -28.81
CA GLU A 26 16.78 31.31 -29.45
C GLU A 26 18.14 32.03 -29.47
N PHE A 27 18.97 31.84 -28.45
CA PHE A 27 20.27 32.51 -28.33
C PHE A 27 21.46 31.66 -28.81
N VAL A 28 21.31 30.33 -28.86
CA VAL A 28 22.40 29.42 -29.22
C VAL A 28 22.42 29.10 -30.71
N LEU A 29 21.25 29.02 -31.34
CA LEU A 29 21.09 28.46 -32.69
C LEU A 29 21.76 29.30 -33.79
N ASP A 30 21.85 30.62 -33.59
CA ASP A 30 22.48 31.53 -34.56
C ASP A 30 24.01 31.38 -34.57
N HIS A 31 24.60 30.92 -33.47
CA HIS A 31 26.03 30.67 -33.33
C HIS A 31 26.48 29.29 -33.87
N LEU A 32 25.54 28.41 -34.24
CA LEU A 32 25.83 27.09 -34.80
C LEU A 32 25.89 27.16 -36.33
N ASN A 33 27.04 27.48 -36.91
CA ASN A 33 27.20 27.68 -38.36
C ASN A 33 27.18 26.38 -39.16
N PHE A 34 27.46 25.24 -38.51
CA PHE A 34 27.40 23.94 -39.16
C PHE A 34 25.97 23.42 -39.42
N LEU A 35 24.95 24.07 -38.85
CA LEU A 35 23.54 23.78 -39.14
C LEU A 35 23.06 24.63 -40.31
N ASP A 36 22.37 24.00 -41.27
CA ASP A 36 21.74 24.71 -42.39
C ASP A 36 20.51 25.53 -41.93
N ASN A 37 20.09 26.47 -42.78
CA ASN A 37 19.00 27.37 -42.44
C ASN A 37 17.65 26.63 -42.30
N ASP A 38 17.45 25.53 -43.04
CA ASP A 38 16.22 24.74 -42.98
C ASP A 38 16.07 24.03 -41.62
N ASN A 39 17.14 23.40 -41.11
CA ASN A 39 17.11 22.81 -39.77
C ASN A 39 17.02 23.89 -38.69
N LYS A 40 17.70 25.03 -38.85
CA LYS A 40 17.56 26.16 -37.92
C LYS A 40 16.11 26.65 -37.88
N ASP A 41 15.45 26.81 -39.01
CA ASP A 41 14.06 27.27 -39.06
C ASP A 41 13.08 26.22 -38.53
N LEU A 42 13.34 24.94 -38.73
CA LEU A 42 12.56 23.85 -38.12
C LEU A 42 12.68 23.89 -36.59
N ILE A 43 13.90 24.02 -36.06
CA ILE A 43 14.16 24.10 -34.62
C ILE A 43 13.54 25.36 -34.02
N ARG A 44 13.66 26.53 -34.67
CA ARG A 44 12.97 27.77 -34.25
C ARG A 44 11.46 27.62 -34.26
N THR A 45 10.91 26.98 -35.29
CA THR A 45 9.47 26.74 -35.40
C THR A 45 8.99 25.83 -34.28
N LYS A 46 9.76 24.80 -33.92
CA LYS A 46 9.47 23.92 -32.78
C LYS A 46 9.52 24.65 -31.44
N ALA A 47 10.49 25.55 -31.26
CA ALA A 47 10.59 26.39 -30.07
C ALA A 47 9.37 27.32 -29.92
N ARG A 48 8.89 27.91 -31.02
CA ARG A 48 7.73 28.82 -31.04
C ARG A 48 6.38 28.12 -30.90
N LYS A 49 6.19 26.94 -31.53
CA LYS A 49 4.90 26.23 -31.57
C LYS A 49 4.69 25.30 -30.38
N GLU A 50 5.74 24.67 -29.88
CA GLU A 50 5.60 23.64 -28.84
C GLU A 50 6.25 24.06 -27.51
N SER A 51 7.58 24.13 -27.46
CA SER A 51 8.35 24.59 -26.28
C SER A 51 9.84 24.63 -26.57
N ASN A 52 10.60 25.42 -25.79
CA ASN A 52 12.07 25.42 -25.85
C ASN A 52 12.66 24.02 -25.54
N LEU A 53 12.12 23.27 -24.57
CA LEU A 53 12.61 21.93 -24.21
C LEU A 53 12.60 20.98 -25.40
N LYS A 54 11.47 20.90 -26.11
CA LYS A 54 11.34 20.03 -27.29
C LYS A 54 12.19 20.51 -28.47
N ALA A 55 12.50 21.80 -28.54
CA ALA A 55 13.40 22.34 -29.54
C ALA A 55 14.86 22.00 -29.24
N VAL A 56 15.25 21.92 -27.96
CA VAL A 56 16.57 21.39 -27.54
C VAL A 56 16.69 19.90 -27.86
N ASP A 57 15.65 19.11 -27.59
CA ASP A 57 15.65 17.69 -27.99
C ASP A 57 15.82 17.53 -29.50
N LEU A 58 15.11 18.34 -30.30
CA LEU A 58 15.25 18.33 -31.76
C LEU A 58 16.64 18.81 -32.21
N LEU A 59 17.23 19.81 -31.55
CA LEU A 59 18.60 20.26 -31.84
C LEU A 59 19.59 19.12 -31.61
N ILE A 60 19.49 18.43 -30.47
CA ILE A 60 20.38 17.30 -30.14
C ILE A 60 20.18 16.16 -31.15
N ASP A 61 18.94 15.80 -31.48
CA ASP A 61 18.62 14.80 -32.51
C ASP A 61 19.23 15.18 -33.87
N THR A 62 19.16 16.46 -34.24
CA THR A 62 19.71 16.97 -35.49
C THR A 62 21.23 16.86 -35.52
N ILE A 63 21.90 17.23 -34.42
CA ILE A 63 23.36 17.09 -34.28
C ILE A 63 23.78 15.62 -34.37
N ILE A 64 23.03 14.70 -33.77
CA ILE A 64 23.31 13.25 -33.80
C ILE A 64 23.15 12.69 -35.22
N ARG A 65 22.14 13.17 -35.96
CA ARG A 65 21.82 12.69 -37.32
C ARG A 65 22.76 13.23 -38.39
N ILE A 66 23.38 14.39 -38.20
CA ILE A 66 24.32 14.96 -39.17
C ILE A 66 25.58 14.07 -39.24
N ARG A 67 25.83 13.46 -40.40
CA ARG A 67 27.07 12.73 -40.69
C ARG A 67 27.50 13.00 -42.15
N PRO A 68 28.77 13.38 -42.41
CA PRO A 68 29.84 13.63 -41.44
C PRO A 68 29.78 15.05 -40.85
N LEU A 69 29.89 15.16 -39.51
CA LEU A 69 30.02 16.47 -38.86
C LEU A 69 31.35 17.16 -39.22
N PRO A 70 31.36 18.50 -39.42
CA PRO A 70 32.56 19.26 -39.73
C PRO A 70 33.66 19.10 -38.67
N LYS A 71 34.93 19.26 -39.05
CA LYS A 71 36.03 19.27 -38.07
C LYS A 71 35.87 20.50 -37.15
N GLY A 72 35.83 20.28 -35.84
CA GLY A 72 35.67 21.35 -34.85
C GLY A 72 34.22 21.60 -34.40
N TRP A 73 33.23 20.87 -34.93
CA TRP A 73 31.80 21.05 -34.59
C TRP A 73 31.53 21.03 -33.09
N PHE A 74 32.20 20.17 -32.32
CA PHE A 74 31.98 20.04 -30.89
C PHE A 74 32.46 21.28 -30.13
N ARG A 75 33.62 21.82 -30.55
CA ARG A 75 34.14 23.08 -30.00
C ARG A 75 33.23 24.24 -30.39
N GLU A 76 32.76 24.27 -31.63
CA GLU A 76 31.77 25.27 -32.08
C GLU A 76 30.46 25.18 -31.30
N PHE A 77 29.99 23.98 -30.97
CA PHE A 77 28.80 23.77 -30.15
C PHE A 77 28.99 24.31 -28.72
N VAL A 78 30.12 24.02 -28.09
CA VAL A 78 30.48 24.54 -26.77
C VAL A 78 30.66 26.07 -26.78
N ASP A 79 31.31 26.61 -27.81
CA ASP A 79 31.51 28.05 -27.97
C ASP A 79 30.16 28.75 -28.24
N ALA A 80 29.25 28.13 -29.00
CA ALA A 80 27.89 28.61 -29.23
C ALA A 80 27.03 28.61 -27.96
N LEU A 81 27.17 27.58 -27.11
CA LEU A 81 26.54 27.57 -25.78
C LEU A 81 27.06 28.71 -24.90
N SER A 82 28.37 28.96 -24.94
CA SER A 82 28.99 30.04 -24.16
C SER A 82 28.60 31.42 -24.67
N ALA A 83 28.53 31.61 -25.99
CA ALA A 83 28.11 32.85 -26.64
C ALA A 83 26.62 33.13 -26.45
N GLY A 84 25.76 32.11 -26.56
CA GLY A 84 24.31 32.19 -26.36
C GLY A 84 23.87 32.27 -24.89
N GLY A 85 24.74 32.69 -23.97
CA GLY A 85 24.43 32.85 -22.54
C GLY A 85 24.24 31.56 -21.74
N CYS A 86 24.43 30.39 -22.35
CA CYS A 86 24.23 29.07 -21.74
C CYS A 86 25.54 28.49 -21.17
N LYS A 87 26.32 29.31 -20.45
CA LYS A 87 27.65 28.94 -19.92
C LYS A 87 27.63 27.70 -19.03
N HIS A 88 26.57 27.52 -18.24
CA HIS A 88 26.43 26.34 -17.40
C HIS A 88 26.30 25.05 -18.22
N ALA A 89 25.56 25.08 -19.33
CA ALA A 89 25.47 23.96 -20.27
C ALA A 89 26.83 23.66 -20.93
N ALA A 90 27.58 24.70 -21.31
CA ALA A 90 28.93 24.55 -21.84
C ALA A 90 29.87 23.82 -20.86
N THR A 91 29.81 24.15 -19.56
CA THR A 91 30.61 23.48 -18.52
C THR A 91 30.31 21.98 -18.36
N TYR A 92 29.05 21.57 -18.52
CA TYR A 92 28.69 20.14 -18.50
C TYR A 92 29.27 19.39 -19.71
N VAL A 93 29.33 20.05 -20.87
CA VAL A 93 29.81 19.43 -22.11
C VAL A 93 31.35 19.43 -22.18
N GLU A 94 32.04 20.34 -21.50
CA GLU A 94 33.51 20.37 -21.36
C GLU A 94 34.07 19.43 -20.26
N ASP A 95 33.29 18.43 -19.82
CA ASP A 95 33.71 17.37 -18.90
C ASP A 95 34.18 17.84 -17.51
N SER A 96 33.68 19.00 -17.07
CA SER A 96 33.89 19.54 -15.70
C SER A 96 32.56 19.77 -14.96
N PRO A 97 31.68 18.75 -14.84
CA PRO A 97 30.43 18.91 -14.11
C PRO A 97 30.70 19.20 -12.61
N PRO A 98 29.85 20.01 -11.95
CA PRO A 98 29.94 20.20 -10.50
C PRO A 98 29.76 18.87 -9.77
N CYS A 99 30.35 18.73 -8.57
CA CYS A 99 30.18 17.50 -7.81
C CYS A 99 28.69 17.26 -7.47
N PRO A 100 28.22 16.01 -7.34
CA PRO A 100 26.80 15.71 -7.14
C PRO A 100 26.14 16.42 -5.96
N ALA A 101 26.92 16.75 -4.91
CA ALA A 101 26.43 17.51 -3.76
C ALA A 101 26.12 18.97 -4.11
N LEU A 102 27.03 19.66 -4.83
CA LEU A 102 26.82 21.02 -5.32
C LEU A 102 25.69 21.10 -6.34
N GLU A 103 25.54 20.07 -7.16
CA GLU A 103 24.44 19.97 -8.13
C GLU A 103 23.09 19.79 -7.45
N ALA A 104 23.00 18.89 -6.47
CA ALA A 104 21.78 18.70 -5.68
C ALA A 104 21.39 19.96 -4.91
N GLU A 105 22.37 20.68 -4.37
CA GLU A 105 22.17 21.96 -3.70
C GLU A 105 21.63 23.03 -4.67
N ASN A 106 22.25 23.14 -5.86
CA ASN A 106 21.79 24.07 -6.89
C ASN A 106 20.36 23.73 -7.36
N ASP A 107 20.04 22.45 -7.57
CA ASP A 107 18.70 22.01 -7.96
C ASP A 107 17.66 22.35 -6.88
N ASN A 108 18.02 22.26 -5.59
CA ASN A 108 17.18 22.70 -4.50
C ASN A 108 16.97 24.22 -4.52
N CYS A 109 18.03 25.01 -4.80
CA CYS A 109 17.93 26.47 -4.91
C CYS A 109 17.03 26.91 -6.08
N VAL A 110 17.16 26.25 -7.24
CA VAL A 110 16.30 26.52 -8.40
C VAL A 110 14.84 26.20 -8.07
N ARG A 111 14.56 25.04 -7.45
CA ARG A 111 13.21 24.68 -7.00
C ARG A 111 12.65 25.67 -5.99
N LEU A 112 13.50 26.19 -5.10
CA LEU A 112 13.10 27.19 -4.11
C LEU A 112 12.67 28.50 -4.78
N ILE A 113 13.41 28.98 -5.79
CA ILE A 113 13.02 30.14 -6.60
C ILE A 113 11.72 29.87 -7.36
N GLU A 114 11.52 28.69 -7.93
CA GLU A 114 10.28 28.33 -8.63
C GLU A 114 9.07 28.33 -7.69
N LEU A 115 9.24 27.78 -6.48
CA LEU A 115 8.19 27.71 -5.44
C LEU A 115 7.83 29.10 -4.88
N LEU A 116 8.83 29.94 -4.64
CA LEU A 116 8.69 31.27 -4.03
C LEU A 116 8.61 32.40 -5.06
N SER A 117 8.64 32.07 -6.36
CA SER A 117 8.50 33.04 -7.45
C SER A 117 7.36 34.04 -7.22
N PRO A 118 6.14 33.65 -6.78
CA PRO A 118 5.05 34.59 -6.53
C PRO A 118 5.37 35.68 -5.49
N SER A 119 6.14 35.37 -4.45
CA SER A 119 6.59 36.33 -3.43
C SER A 119 7.65 37.27 -4.00
N LEU A 120 8.57 36.71 -4.79
CA LEU A 120 9.73 37.41 -5.33
C LEU A 120 9.35 38.42 -6.43
N LEU A 121 8.18 38.30 -7.07
CA LEU A 121 7.74 39.25 -8.10
C LEU A 121 7.53 40.68 -7.58
N GLY A 122 7.45 40.87 -6.27
CA GLY A 122 7.32 42.17 -5.62
C GLY A 122 8.63 42.95 -5.43
N MET A 123 9.79 42.38 -5.79
CA MET A 123 11.08 43.06 -5.66
C MET A 123 11.17 44.29 -6.56
N LYS A 124 11.99 45.29 -6.20
CA LYS A 124 12.36 46.39 -7.12
C LYS A 124 13.30 45.83 -8.18
N THR A 125 12.72 45.28 -9.24
CA THR A 125 13.45 44.49 -10.24
C THR A 125 14.57 45.28 -10.88
N THR A 126 14.38 46.58 -11.15
CA THR A 126 15.42 47.42 -11.72
C THR A 126 16.66 47.47 -10.84
N ASP A 127 16.48 47.69 -9.54
CA ASP A 127 17.57 47.86 -8.57
C ASP A 127 18.29 46.53 -8.35
N VAL A 128 17.51 45.45 -8.18
CA VAL A 128 18.04 44.09 -8.05
C VAL A 128 18.75 43.65 -9.33
N CYS A 129 18.26 44.02 -10.51
CA CYS A 129 18.88 43.72 -11.80
C CYS A 129 20.24 44.42 -11.95
N TRP A 130 20.32 45.72 -11.60
CA TRP A 130 21.58 46.45 -11.61
C TRP A 130 22.61 45.85 -10.67
N ASP A 131 22.20 45.41 -9.48
CA ASP A 131 23.10 44.83 -8.50
C ASP A 131 23.50 43.38 -8.83
N CYS A 132 22.59 42.59 -9.40
CA CYS A 132 22.91 41.26 -9.96
C CYS A 132 23.90 41.36 -11.12
N PHE A 133 23.77 42.40 -11.97
CA PHE A 133 24.73 42.70 -13.02
C PHE A 133 26.09 43.13 -12.46
N SER A 134 26.12 44.01 -11.46
CA SER A 134 27.36 44.48 -10.81
C SER A 134 28.15 43.32 -10.17
N LYS A 135 27.45 42.31 -9.66
CA LYS A 135 28.02 41.10 -9.04
C LYS A 135 28.29 39.96 -10.04
N GLY A 136 28.07 40.17 -11.34
CA GLY A 136 28.45 39.23 -12.39
C GLY A 136 27.52 38.02 -12.57
N ILE A 137 26.30 38.06 -12.03
CA ILE A 137 25.28 37.00 -12.20
C ILE A 137 24.20 37.37 -13.22
N LEU A 138 24.46 38.41 -14.03
CA LEU A 138 23.71 38.78 -15.24
C LEU A 138 24.69 39.34 -16.28
N THR A 139 24.41 39.14 -17.57
CA THR A 139 25.14 39.78 -18.68
C THR A 139 24.57 41.17 -19.00
N ILE A 140 25.27 41.93 -19.85
CA ILE A 140 24.80 43.24 -20.33
C ILE A 140 23.47 43.08 -21.07
N GLU A 141 23.37 42.06 -21.92
CA GLU A 141 22.16 41.73 -22.68
C GLU A 141 21.01 41.30 -21.77
N ASP A 142 21.29 40.44 -20.77
CA ASP A 142 20.27 40.05 -19.78
C ASP A 142 19.69 41.27 -19.07
N ARG A 143 20.56 42.19 -18.64
CA ARG A 143 20.15 43.43 -17.97
C ARG A 143 19.27 44.28 -18.89
N GLU A 144 19.68 44.49 -20.14
CA GLU A 144 18.90 45.29 -21.09
C GLU A 144 17.53 44.68 -21.39
N ILE A 145 17.45 43.36 -21.56
CA ILE A 145 16.19 42.65 -21.76
C ILE A 145 15.28 42.76 -20.53
N ILE A 146 15.82 42.57 -19.33
CA ILE A 146 15.06 42.67 -18.08
C ILE A 146 14.55 44.09 -17.85
N LEU A 147 15.37 45.11 -18.12
CA LEU A 147 14.97 46.52 -18.00
C LEU A 147 13.94 46.90 -19.07
N ALA A 148 14.07 46.41 -20.30
CA ALA A 148 13.07 46.59 -21.35
C ALA A 148 11.74 45.91 -20.99
N GLU A 149 11.78 44.70 -20.42
CA GLU A 149 10.58 43.99 -19.96
C GLU A 149 9.93 44.70 -18.77
N CYS A 150 10.72 45.33 -17.87
CA CYS A 150 10.19 46.20 -16.83
C CYS A 150 9.41 47.40 -17.41
N GLN A 151 9.90 48.00 -18.50
CA GLN A 151 9.23 49.12 -19.17
C GLN A 151 7.97 48.67 -19.93
N ASN A 152 8.04 47.53 -20.63
CA ASN A 152 6.98 47.06 -21.53
C ASN A 152 5.85 46.31 -20.80
N ARG A 153 6.19 45.51 -19.79
CA ARG A 153 5.24 44.62 -19.08
C ARG A 153 5.17 44.87 -17.57
N GLY A 154 5.79 45.96 -17.12
CA GLY A 154 5.83 46.37 -15.72
C GLY A 154 6.83 45.58 -14.87
N ASN A 155 7.03 46.04 -13.64
CA ASN A 155 8.04 45.52 -12.72
C ASN A 155 7.91 44.00 -12.45
N MET A 156 6.69 43.47 -12.38
CA MET A 156 6.43 42.03 -12.21
C MET A 156 6.81 41.21 -13.45
N GLY A 157 6.64 41.77 -14.65
CA GLY A 157 7.07 41.14 -15.89
C GLY A 157 8.58 41.02 -15.95
N GLY A 158 9.28 42.11 -15.62
CA GLY A 158 10.73 42.09 -15.47
C GLY A 158 11.22 41.15 -14.36
N ALA A 159 10.53 41.09 -13.22
CA ALA A 159 10.91 40.18 -12.12
C ALA A 159 10.88 38.71 -12.55
N ARG A 160 9.86 38.33 -13.37
CA ARG A 160 9.78 36.99 -13.94
C ARG A 160 10.96 36.71 -14.87
N GLU A 161 11.32 37.66 -15.72
CA GLU A 161 12.42 37.47 -16.67
C GLU A 161 13.78 37.42 -15.95
N LEU A 162 13.98 38.24 -14.89
CA LEU A 162 15.15 38.17 -14.03
C LEU A 162 15.30 36.80 -13.37
N LEU A 163 14.24 36.30 -12.73
CA LEU A 163 14.26 34.99 -12.06
C LEU A 163 14.45 33.83 -13.06
N ARG A 164 13.88 33.94 -14.28
CA ARG A 164 14.05 32.95 -15.35
C ARG A 164 15.51 32.84 -15.81
N ARG A 165 16.25 33.94 -15.82
CA ARG A 165 17.64 33.99 -16.28
C ARG A 165 18.63 33.60 -15.19
N ILE A 166 18.41 34.04 -13.95
CA ILE A 166 19.38 33.85 -12.86
C ILE A 166 19.57 32.38 -12.47
N VAL A 167 18.51 31.56 -12.57
CA VAL A 167 18.55 30.11 -12.24
C VAL A 167 19.38 29.28 -13.22
N ARG A 168 19.82 29.87 -14.34
CA ARG A 168 20.60 29.21 -15.39
C ARG A 168 22.11 29.42 -15.23
N PHE A 169 22.51 30.27 -14.29
CA PHE A 169 23.92 30.50 -14.00
C PHE A 169 24.54 29.31 -13.25
N PRO A 170 25.87 29.12 -13.37
CA PRO A 170 26.58 28.07 -12.64
C PRO A 170 26.39 28.17 -11.11
N PRO A 171 26.58 27.06 -10.36
CA PRO A 171 26.44 27.02 -8.91
C PRO A 171 27.19 28.16 -8.20
N GLY A 172 26.53 28.80 -7.22
CA GLY A 172 27.02 30.01 -6.54
C GLY A 172 26.22 31.28 -6.90
N TRP A 173 25.35 31.24 -7.91
CA TRP A 173 24.45 32.34 -8.23
C TRP A 173 23.48 32.66 -7.08
N PHE A 174 22.99 31.65 -6.36
CA PHE A 174 21.97 31.83 -5.32
C PHE A 174 22.47 32.66 -4.14
N SER A 175 23.66 32.39 -3.63
CA SER A 175 24.28 33.19 -2.56
C SER A 175 24.55 34.64 -3.00
N THR A 176 24.95 34.82 -4.26
CA THR A 176 25.20 36.14 -4.84
C THR A 176 23.90 36.91 -5.05
N PHE A 177 22.82 36.23 -5.44
CA PHE A 177 21.47 36.78 -5.55
C PHE A 177 20.91 37.18 -4.19
N LEU A 178 21.09 36.34 -3.17
CA LEU A 178 20.71 36.67 -1.79
C LEU A 178 21.44 37.94 -1.32
N LYS A 179 22.72 38.06 -1.63
CA LYS A 179 23.48 39.27 -1.32
C LYS A 179 22.95 40.49 -2.08
N ALA A 180 22.56 40.33 -3.35
CA ALA A 180 21.94 41.41 -4.10
C ALA A 180 20.59 41.85 -3.50
N LEU A 181 19.79 40.91 -2.99
CA LEU A 181 18.57 41.23 -2.26
C LEU A 181 18.85 41.95 -0.94
N GLN A 182 19.92 41.60 -0.22
CA GLN A 182 20.33 42.32 1.00
C GLN A 182 20.81 43.74 0.70
N ASP A 183 21.68 43.90 -0.29
CA ASP A 183 22.31 45.18 -0.65
C ASP A 183 21.28 46.17 -1.23
N THR A 184 20.21 45.67 -1.85
CA THR A 184 19.07 46.47 -2.35
C THR A 184 17.93 46.62 -1.33
N GLU A 185 18.18 46.31 -0.06
CA GLU A 185 17.26 46.45 1.09
C GLU A 185 16.00 45.54 1.06
N HIS A 186 15.99 44.47 0.27
CA HIS A 186 14.91 43.47 0.22
C HIS A 186 15.07 42.40 1.31
N LYS A 187 15.21 42.82 2.58
CA LYS A 187 15.47 41.94 3.73
C LYS A 187 14.38 40.90 3.94
N ASP A 188 13.13 41.20 3.63
CA ASP A 188 12.01 40.27 3.80
C ASP A 188 12.08 39.12 2.77
N LEU A 189 12.46 39.42 1.53
CA LEU A 189 12.67 38.40 0.49
C LEU A 189 13.92 37.56 0.78
N TYR A 190 14.99 38.18 1.29
CA TYR A 190 16.16 37.46 1.76
C TYR A 190 15.82 36.46 2.88
N LYS A 191 15.03 36.89 3.88
CA LYS A 191 14.58 36.05 5.00
C LYS A 191 13.67 34.92 4.54
N GLU A 192 12.76 35.20 3.59
CA GLU A 192 11.89 34.19 3.01
C GLU A 192 12.69 33.09 2.27
N LEU A 193 13.76 33.48 1.57
CA LEU A 193 14.65 32.54 0.87
C LEU A 193 15.64 31.80 1.77
N THR A 194 16.03 32.38 2.91
CA THR A 194 16.99 31.77 3.84
C THR A 194 16.34 31.04 5.02
N GLY A 195 15.05 31.27 5.25
CA GLY A 195 14.33 30.76 6.42
C GLY A 195 14.69 31.46 7.73
N GLU A 196 15.42 32.58 7.70
CA GLU A 196 15.77 33.35 8.89
C GLU A 196 14.56 34.17 9.39
N SER A 197 13.94 33.69 10.46
CA SER A 197 12.91 34.45 11.19
C SER A 197 13.59 35.53 12.04
N PRO A 198 13.26 36.84 11.90
CA PRO A 198 13.89 37.90 12.68
C PRO A 198 13.53 37.85 14.17
N ASP A 199 12.43 37.19 14.50
CA ASP A 199 12.04 36.67 15.80
C ASP A 199 11.21 35.43 15.48
N ASN A 200 11.27 34.34 16.23
CA ASN A 200 10.47 33.11 16.01
C ASN A 200 8.92 33.32 16.15
N ASP A 201 8.35 34.43 15.64
CA ASP A 201 6.93 34.77 15.61
C ASP A 201 6.34 34.47 14.20
N PRO A 202 5.37 33.54 14.05
CA PRO A 202 4.86 33.04 12.75
C PRO A 202 3.99 34.03 11.93
N LYS A 203 4.03 35.33 12.22
CA LYS A 203 3.03 36.29 11.72
C LYS A 203 3.31 36.86 10.33
N TYR A 204 4.51 36.72 9.78
CA TYR A 204 4.83 37.24 8.44
C TYR A 204 4.58 36.17 7.37
N LYS A 205 3.31 35.94 7.05
CA LYS A 205 2.89 35.17 5.87
C LYS A 205 2.65 36.15 4.73
N ALA A 206 3.46 36.11 3.67
CA ALA A 206 3.17 36.84 2.44
C ALA A 206 1.83 36.32 1.86
N LYS A 207 0.79 37.15 1.90
CA LYS A 207 -0.58 36.78 1.50
C LYS A 207 -0.65 36.28 0.06
N SER A 208 0.12 36.90 -0.84
CA SER A 208 0.21 36.54 -2.26
C SER A 208 0.66 35.10 -2.47
N THR A 209 1.60 34.62 -1.66
CA THR A 209 2.18 33.27 -1.74
C THR A 209 1.19 32.20 -1.27
N MET A 210 0.46 32.47 -0.19
CA MET A 210 -0.59 31.57 0.31
C MET A 210 -1.78 31.48 -0.65
N GLU A 211 -2.15 32.58 -1.29
CA GLU A 211 -3.18 32.58 -2.35
C GLU A 211 -2.73 31.80 -3.57
N TRP A 212 -1.46 31.92 -3.96
CA TRP A 212 -0.90 31.14 -5.06
C TRP A 212 -0.88 29.63 -4.75
N PHE A 213 -0.43 29.23 -3.56
CA PHE A 213 -0.48 27.81 -3.14
C PHE A 213 -1.90 27.26 -3.13
N LYS A 214 -2.87 28.06 -2.66
CA LYS A 214 -4.29 27.68 -2.66
C LYS A 214 -4.85 27.53 -4.07
N ASN A 215 -4.50 28.45 -4.99
CA ASN A 215 -4.91 28.41 -6.39
C ASN A 215 -4.27 27.25 -7.18
N LYS A 216 -3.08 26.78 -6.76
CA LYS A 216 -2.41 25.61 -7.33
C LYS A 216 -2.74 24.28 -6.61
N HIS A 217 -3.64 24.31 -5.62
CA HIS A 217 -3.97 23.16 -4.76
C HIS A 217 -2.75 22.52 -4.09
N ILE A 218 -1.72 23.31 -3.79
CA ILE A 218 -0.51 22.86 -3.09
C ILE A 218 -0.79 22.93 -1.59
N GLN A 219 -0.71 21.78 -0.93
CA GLN A 219 -0.95 21.67 0.51
C GLN A 219 0.34 22.06 1.27
N VAL A 220 0.37 23.28 1.80
CA VAL A 220 1.50 23.77 2.61
C VAL A 220 1.40 23.19 4.03
N LEU A 221 2.49 22.62 4.55
CA LEU A 221 2.57 22.10 5.91
C LEU A 221 2.55 23.25 6.94
N GLU A 222 1.92 23.03 8.09
CA GLU A 222 1.95 24.02 9.18
C GLU A 222 3.33 24.06 9.85
N TRP A 223 3.82 25.27 10.12
CA TRP A 223 5.06 25.50 10.87
C TRP A 223 4.90 25.06 12.35
N PRO A 224 5.93 24.48 13.00
CA PRO A 224 7.29 24.23 12.51
C PRO A 224 7.42 23.02 11.56
N SER A 225 8.31 23.15 10.57
CA SER A 225 8.57 22.12 9.55
C SER A 225 9.00 20.79 10.17
N GLN A 226 8.18 19.76 10.02
CA GLN A 226 8.47 18.40 10.50
C GLN A 226 9.26 17.57 9.48
N SER A 227 10.45 18.05 9.08
CA SER A 227 11.38 17.25 8.29
C SER A 227 12.22 16.33 9.21
N PRO A 228 12.53 15.07 8.83
CA PRO A 228 13.24 14.12 9.69
C PRO A 228 14.75 14.38 9.87
N ASP A 229 15.34 15.34 9.14
CA ASP A 229 16.80 15.46 8.97
C ASP A 229 17.45 16.71 9.59
N LEU A 230 16.86 17.33 10.60
CA LEU A 230 17.59 18.33 11.39
C LEU A 230 18.38 17.67 12.53
N ASN A 231 19.71 17.78 12.42
CA ASN A 231 20.72 17.30 13.36
C ASN A 231 20.38 17.59 14.84
N PRO A 232 20.52 16.60 15.74
CA PRO A 232 20.40 16.78 17.18
C PRO A 232 21.78 17.06 17.77
N ILE A 233 22.20 18.32 17.78
CA ILE A 233 23.15 18.80 18.77
C ILE A 233 22.41 19.92 19.50
N GLU A 234 22.29 19.75 20.81
CA GLU A 234 21.47 20.52 21.75
C GLU A 234 20.03 19.98 21.92
N ASN A 235 19.75 19.52 23.15
CA ASN A 235 18.54 18.84 23.64
C ASN A 235 18.56 17.30 23.59
N LEU A 236 19.55 16.69 24.27
CA LEU A 236 19.41 15.31 24.76
C LEU A 236 18.27 15.26 25.79
N PRO A 237 17.14 14.55 25.54
CA PRO A 237 16.17 14.27 26.59
C PRO A 237 16.82 13.38 27.67
N PRO A 238 16.44 13.55 28.95
CA PRO A 238 16.98 12.73 30.04
C PRO A 238 16.78 11.23 29.76
N LYS A 239 17.72 10.39 30.22
CA LYS A 239 17.69 8.91 30.07
C LYS A 239 16.29 8.38 30.38
N ALA A 240 15.59 7.89 29.35
CA ALA A 240 14.25 7.32 29.52
C ALA A 240 14.33 6.02 30.33
N VAL A 241 13.94 6.07 31.60
CA VAL A 241 13.90 4.90 32.49
C VAL A 241 12.70 4.03 32.13
N ILE A 242 12.93 2.72 31.97
CA ILE A 242 11.85 1.74 31.73
C ILE A 242 11.28 1.33 33.09
N VAL A 243 10.08 1.81 33.41
CA VAL A 243 9.35 1.42 34.63
C VAL A 243 8.13 0.60 34.24
N LEU A 244 7.95 -0.55 34.89
CA LEU A 244 6.76 -1.39 34.77
C LEU A 244 5.84 -1.14 35.97
N ARG A 245 4.53 -1.23 35.74
CA ARG A 245 3.52 -1.29 36.80
C ARG A 245 3.56 -2.65 37.49
N ASP A 246 3.02 -2.76 38.70
CA ASP A 246 3.04 -4.01 39.48
C ASP A 246 2.45 -5.20 38.71
N TYR A 247 1.26 -5.03 38.11
CA TYR A 247 0.63 -6.07 37.30
C TYR A 247 1.45 -6.44 36.06
N GLN A 248 2.25 -5.52 35.52
CA GLN A 248 3.14 -5.76 34.38
C GLN A 248 4.37 -6.56 34.82
N MET A 249 4.93 -6.25 35.99
CA MET A 249 6.04 -6.98 36.58
C MET A 249 5.65 -8.41 36.94
N ASP A 250 4.46 -8.62 37.52
CA ASP A 250 3.96 -9.94 37.90
C ASP A 250 3.84 -10.90 36.70
N VAL A 251 3.37 -10.41 35.55
CA VAL A 251 3.29 -11.24 34.34
C VAL A 251 4.65 -11.43 33.66
N ALA A 252 5.61 -10.53 33.90
CA ALA A 252 6.95 -10.59 33.31
C ALA A 252 7.89 -11.55 34.05
N ARG A 253 7.72 -11.73 35.36
CA ARG A 253 8.65 -12.45 36.25
C ARG A 253 9.12 -13.80 35.71
N PRO A 254 8.26 -14.72 35.23
CA PRO A 254 8.74 -16.00 34.70
C PRO A 254 9.59 -15.85 33.43
N ALA A 255 9.33 -14.85 32.58
CA ALA A 255 10.18 -14.58 31.42
C ALA A 255 11.54 -14.04 31.82
N LEU A 256 11.62 -13.23 32.89
CA LEU A 256 12.90 -12.75 33.44
C LEU A 256 13.73 -13.91 34.03
N GLU A 257 13.08 -14.99 34.47
CA GLU A 257 13.71 -16.25 34.89
C GLU A 257 14.06 -17.18 33.70
N GLY A 258 13.91 -16.72 32.46
CA GLY A 258 14.22 -17.49 31.25
C GLY A 258 13.15 -18.51 30.85
N LYS A 259 11.94 -18.49 31.42
CA LYS A 259 10.84 -19.38 31.03
C LYS A 259 10.13 -18.87 29.77
N ASN A 260 9.67 -19.79 28.94
CA ASN A 260 8.79 -19.47 27.81
C ASN A 260 7.39 -19.17 28.34
N ILE A 261 6.78 -18.04 27.99
CA ILE A 261 5.43 -17.70 28.48
C ILE A 261 4.57 -17.02 27.42
N ILE A 262 3.26 -17.03 27.68
CA ILE A 262 2.29 -16.19 26.99
C ILE A 262 1.79 -15.12 27.95
N ILE A 263 2.00 -13.85 27.63
CA ILE A 263 1.40 -12.72 28.35
C ILE A 263 0.06 -12.39 27.71
N CYS A 264 -1.01 -12.64 28.44
CA CYS A 264 -2.38 -12.30 28.08
C CYS A 264 -2.85 -11.09 28.88
N LEU A 265 -2.73 -9.90 28.30
CA LEU A 265 -3.20 -8.64 28.90
C LEU A 265 -4.08 -7.84 27.92
N PRO A 266 -5.16 -7.18 28.38
CA PRO A 266 -6.06 -6.41 27.51
C PRO A 266 -5.37 -5.37 26.63
N THR A 267 -6.05 -4.92 25.57
CA THR A 267 -5.55 -3.82 24.73
C THR A 267 -5.36 -2.54 25.56
N GLY A 268 -4.27 -1.80 25.32
CA GLY A 268 -3.94 -0.59 26.09
C GLY A 268 -3.22 -0.82 27.43
N SER A 269 -3.04 -2.07 27.88
CA SER A 269 -2.35 -2.41 29.14
C SER A 269 -0.82 -2.28 29.10
N GLY A 270 -0.23 -1.94 27.95
CA GLY A 270 1.21 -1.79 27.77
C GLY A 270 1.99 -3.08 27.53
N LYS A 271 1.39 -4.09 26.86
CA LYS A 271 2.08 -5.36 26.50
C LYS A 271 3.46 -5.17 25.86
N THR A 272 3.56 -4.25 24.90
CA THR A 272 4.82 -3.97 24.21
C THR A 272 5.89 -3.43 25.17
N ARG A 273 5.52 -2.56 26.12
CA ARG A 273 6.44 -2.07 27.16
C ARG A 273 7.01 -3.20 28.01
N VAL A 274 6.18 -4.19 28.36
CA VAL A 274 6.62 -5.39 29.09
C VAL A 274 7.65 -6.18 28.26
N ALA A 275 7.41 -6.33 26.96
CA ALA A 275 8.36 -6.98 26.06
C ALA A 275 9.69 -6.24 25.97
N VAL A 276 9.69 -4.90 25.85
CA VAL A 276 10.91 -4.08 25.87
C VAL A 276 11.71 -4.30 27.16
N TYR A 277 11.03 -4.33 28.32
CA TYR A 277 11.69 -4.58 29.60
C TYR A 277 12.32 -5.98 29.65
N ILE A 278 11.59 -7.03 29.25
CA ILE A 278 12.11 -8.40 29.19
C ILE A 278 13.30 -8.48 28.23
N THR A 279 13.21 -7.86 27.05
CA THR A 279 14.31 -7.81 26.07
C THR A 279 15.57 -7.17 26.65
N LYS A 280 15.43 -6.05 27.37
CA LYS A 280 16.55 -5.40 28.04
C LYS A 280 17.22 -6.31 29.06
N GLU A 281 16.45 -6.87 30.00
CA GLU A 281 17.00 -7.71 31.06
C GLU A 281 17.62 -9.01 30.51
N HIS A 282 17.01 -9.60 29.48
CA HIS A 282 17.56 -10.76 28.77
C HIS A 282 18.93 -10.47 28.14
N LEU A 283 19.05 -9.36 27.39
CA LEU A 283 20.31 -8.95 26.78
C LEU A 283 21.35 -8.55 27.84
N ASP A 284 20.92 -7.91 28.92
CA ASP A 284 21.80 -7.54 30.04
C ASP A 284 22.36 -8.75 30.77
N SER A 285 21.53 -9.77 31.03
CA SER A 285 21.98 -11.03 31.63
C SER A 285 22.98 -11.74 30.72
N ARG A 286 22.66 -11.87 29.42
CA ARG A 286 23.55 -12.51 28.44
C ARG A 286 24.90 -11.83 28.35
N ARG A 287 24.93 -10.50 28.33
CA ARG A 287 26.17 -9.72 28.27
C ARG A 287 27.01 -9.89 29.55
N LYS A 288 26.38 -9.95 30.73
CA LYS A 288 27.06 -10.24 32.01
C LYS A 288 27.66 -11.64 32.03
N GLU A 289 27.00 -12.61 31.39
CA GLU A 289 27.49 -13.99 31.23
C GLU A 289 28.55 -14.14 30.12
N GLY A 290 28.91 -13.07 29.39
CA GLY A 290 29.82 -13.14 28.25
C GLY A 290 29.25 -13.90 27.04
N ARG A 291 27.93 -14.06 26.96
CA ARG A 291 27.25 -14.76 25.87
C ARG A 291 26.62 -13.78 24.88
N PRO A 292 26.62 -14.09 23.58
CA PRO A 292 25.91 -13.27 22.60
C PRO A 292 24.40 -13.29 22.89
N GLY A 293 23.79 -12.11 22.80
CA GLY A 293 22.35 -11.91 22.91
C GLY A 293 21.81 -11.41 21.58
N LYS A 294 20.76 -12.05 21.09
CA LYS A 294 20.09 -11.69 19.84
C LYS A 294 18.58 -11.87 19.96
N VAL A 295 17.83 -10.82 19.64
CA VAL A 295 16.38 -10.79 19.84
C VAL A 295 15.69 -10.47 18.52
N VAL A 296 14.67 -11.25 18.19
CA VAL A 296 13.77 -10.95 17.07
C VAL A 296 12.36 -10.71 17.60
N VAL A 297 11.76 -9.61 17.16
CA VAL A 297 10.38 -9.25 17.47
C VAL A 297 9.55 -9.42 16.21
N LEU A 298 8.66 -10.42 16.24
CA LEU A 298 7.82 -10.80 15.11
C LEU A 298 6.46 -10.14 15.20
N VAL A 299 6.05 -9.50 14.11
CA VAL A 299 4.72 -8.89 13.93
C VAL A 299 3.98 -9.48 12.73
N ASN A 300 2.65 -9.38 12.74
CA ASN A 300 1.77 -9.90 11.69
C ASN A 300 1.43 -8.86 10.61
N LYS A 301 1.73 -7.58 10.82
CA LYS A 301 1.42 -6.47 9.90
C LYS A 301 2.64 -5.54 9.73
N VAL A 302 2.87 -5.07 8.51
CA VAL A 302 3.99 -4.16 8.17
C VAL A 302 4.00 -2.87 9.01
N PRO A 303 2.88 -2.15 9.22
CA PRO A 303 2.90 -0.92 10.02
C PRO A 303 3.35 -1.12 11.49
N LEU A 304 3.21 -2.33 12.04
CA LEU A 304 3.64 -2.63 13.41
C LEU A 304 5.16 -2.67 13.56
N VAL A 305 5.89 -2.92 12.47
CA VAL A 305 7.36 -2.90 12.47
C VAL A 305 7.84 -1.49 12.86
N GLU A 306 7.37 -0.48 12.13
CA GLU A 306 7.72 0.93 12.40
C GLU A 306 7.17 1.40 13.75
N GLN A 307 5.93 1.02 14.06
CA GLN A 307 5.27 1.40 15.31
C GLN A 307 6.05 0.91 16.54
N HIS A 308 6.35 -0.40 16.62
CA HIS A 308 7.09 -0.96 17.76
C HIS A 308 8.54 -0.47 17.80
N TYR A 309 9.15 -0.24 16.63
CA TYR A 309 10.48 0.37 16.55
C TYR A 309 10.51 1.77 17.15
N SER A 310 9.78 2.72 16.58
CA SER A 310 9.86 4.14 16.91
C SER A 310 9.32 4.46 18.31
N THR A 311 8.20 3.86 18.70
CA THR A 311 7.48 4.23 19.94
C THR A 311 8.02 3.56 21.19
N GLU A 312 8.61 2.37 21.06
CA GLU A 312 8.96 1.50 22.19
C GLU A 312 10.44 1.05 22.12
N PHE A 313 10.81 0.14 21.22
CA PHE A 313 12.14 -0.49 21.24
C PHE A 313 13.30 0.50 21.01
N TRP A 314 13.25 1.32 19.96
CA TRP A 314 14.29 2.30 19.67
C TRP A 314 14.38 3.37 20.76
N LYS A 315 13.22 3.87 21.21
CA LYS A 315 13.12 4.90 22.25
C LYS A 315 13.86 4.51 23.54
N PHE A 316 13.74 3.26 23.98
CA PHE A 316 14.31 2.81 25.25
C PHE A 316 15.65 2.08 25.12
N LEU A 317 15.95 1.43 24.00
CA LEU A 317 17.10 0.50 23.89
C LEU A 317 18.25 0.98 22.99
N LYS A 318 18.04 1.99 22.13
CA LYS A 318 19.06 2.46 21.16
C LYS A 318 20.39 2.89 21.79
N ASN A 319 20.34 3.39 23.03
CA ASN A 319 21.53 3.92 23.71
C ASN A 319 22.50 2.82 24.16
N LYS A 320 22.03 1.56 24.21
CA LYS A 320 22.81 0.41 24.71
C LYS A 320 22.94 -0.72 23.70
N TYR A 321 21.98 -0.85 22.78
CA TYR A 321 21.87 -1.92 21.81
C TYR A 321 21.58 -1.39 20.42
N LYS A 322 22.03 -2.12 19.40
CA LYS A 322 21.69 -1.87 18.00
C LYS A 322 20.30 -2.43 17.70
N VAL A 323 19.39 -1.54 17.34
CA VAL A 323 17.99 -1.86 17.04
C VAL A 323 17.72 -1.55 15.58
N GLU A 324 17.21 -2.51 14.83
CA GLU A 324 16.85 -2.34 13.43
C GLU A 324 15.44 -2.84 13.13
N ARG A 325 14.82 -2.29 12.08
CA ARG A 325 13.47 -2.62 11.62
C ARG A 325 13.51 -3.08 10.17
N VAL A 326 12.81 -4.17 9.85
CA VAL A 326 12.82 -4.75 8.51
C VAL A 326 11.43 -5.24 8.12
N SER A 327 10.98 -4.87 6.92
CA SER A 327 9.70 -5.32 6.38
C SER A 327 9.83 -5.67 4.90
N GLY A 328 8.78 -6.27 4.32
CA GLY A 328 8.74 -6.54 2.88
C GLY A 328 8.71 -5.27 2.01
N ASP A 329 8.36 -4.11 2.58
CA ASP A 329 8.35 -2.83 1.88
C ASP A 329 9.73 -2.13 1.91
N SER A 330 10.68 -2.67 2.70
CA SER A 330 12.02 -2.10 2.83
C SER A 330 12.88 -2.51 1.64
N GLN A 331 13.37 -1.54 0.84
CA GLN A 331 14.40 -1.79 -0.17
C GLN A 331 15.74 -2.02 0.53
N LEU A 332 16.05 -3.29 0.83
CA LEU A 332 17.26 -3.64 1.57
C LEU A 332 18.48 -3.59 0.64
N LYS A 333 19.48 -2.77 1.01
CA LYS A 333 20.79 -2.73 0.34
C LYS A 333 21.73 -3.85 0.81
N ILE A 334 21.37 -4.57 1.88
CA ILE A 334 22.14 -5.65 2.51
C ILE A 334 21.22 -6.82 2.83
N SER A 335 21.74 -8.05 2.90
CA SER A 335 20.91 -9.24 3.17
C SER A 335 20.29 -9.20 4.56
N PHE A 336 19.16 -9.91 4.74
CA PHE A 336 18.52 -9.99 6.06
C PHE A 336 19.40 -10.72 7.08
N THR A 337 20.18 -11.70 6.63
CA THR A 337 21.17 -12.42 7.45
C THR A 337 22.19 -11.45 8.03
N ASP A 338 22.73 -10.56 7.19
CA ASP A 338 23.63 -9.48 7.60
C ASP A 338 23.01 -8.55 8.63
N ILE A 339 21.75 -8.16 8.44
CA ILE A 339 21.02 -7.30 9.38
C ILE A 339 20.89 -7.99 10.73
N VAL A 340 20.50 -9.27 10.74
CA VAL A 340 20.39 -10.06 11.96
C VAL A 340 21.76 -10.23 12.62
N GLN A 341 22.84 -10.43 11.87
CA GLN A 341 24.19 -10.52 12.42
C GLN A 341 24.67 -9.22 13.05
N LYS A 342 24.49 -8.08 12.38
CA LYS A 342 25.00 -6.75 12.78
C LYS A 342 24.22 -6.09 13.93
N ASN A 343 22.99 -6.51 14.19
CA ASN A 343 22.09 -5.91 15.19
C ASN A 343 21.79 -6.85 16.37
N ASP A 344 21.54 -6.26 17.54
CA ASP A 344 21.17 -7.01 18.75
C ASP A 344 19.65 -7.31 18.76
N ILE A 345 18.85 -6.39 18.22
CA ILE A 345 17.39 -6.44 18.18
C ILE A 345 16.92 -6.17 16.76
N VAL A 346 16.13 -7.09 16.20
CA VAL A 346 15.51 -6.92 14.88
C VAL A 346 14.00 -7.05 15.00
N ILE A 347 13.27 -6.03 14.55
CA ILE A 347 11.81 -6.03 14.49
C ILE A 347 11.40 -6.28 13.04
N CYS A 348 10.66 -7.36 12.79
CA CYS A 348 10.29 -7.71 11.42
C CYS A 348 8.96 -8.45 11.30
N THR A 349 8.46 -8.55 10.06
CA THR A 349 7.30 -9.37 9.76
C THR A 349 7.65 -10.85 9.83
N ALA A 350 6.73 -11.67 10.36
CA ALA A 350 6.93 -13.11 10.53
C ALA A 350 7.38 -13.83 9.24
N GLN A 351 6.79 -13.44 8.11
CA GLN A 351 7.06 -14.07 6.81
C GLN A 351 8.51 -13.86 6.38
N LEU A 352 9.12 -12.73 6.75
CA LEU A 352 10.52 -12.48 6.42
C LEU A 352 11.43 -13.48 7.13
N LEU A 353 11.28 -13.65 8.46
CA LEU A 353 12.08 -14.64 9.18
C LEU A 353 11.85 -16.06 8.65
N GLU A 354 10.59 -16.45 8.38
CA GLU A 354 10.29 -17.78 7.86
C GLU A 354 10.95 -18.05 6.49
N ASN A 355 11.03 -17.05 5.61
CA ASN A 355 11.71 -17.20 4.33
C ASN A 355 13.20 -17.53 4.50
N TYR A 356 13.89 -16.87 5.44
CA TYR A 356 15.32 -17.09 5.69
C TYR A 356 15.61 -18.34 6.53
N LEU A 357 14.68 -18.75 7.40
CA LEU A 357 14.72 -20.06 8.07
C LEU A 357 14.53 -21.21 7.06
N GLU A 358 13.72 -21.02 6.01
CA GLU A 358 13.56 -22.02 4.95
C GLU A 358 14.78 -22.10 4.04
N ARG A 359 15.40 -20.97 3.67
CA ARG A 359 16.66 -20.93 2.90
C ARG A 359 17.77 -21.75 3.56
N SER A 360 17.98 -21.54 4.86
CA SER A 360 18.94 -22.34 5.64
C SER A 360 18.60 -23.84 5.61
N HIS A 361 17.32 -24.19 5.64
CA HIS A 361 16.89 -25.58 5.57
C HIS A 361 17.14 -26.22 4.19
N SER A 362 17.07 -25.44 3.11
CA SER A 362 17.36 -25.89 1.75
C SER A 362 18.84 -25.94 1.38
N GLY A 363 19.74 -25.49 2.28
CA GLY A 363 21.19 -25.49 2.04
C GLY A 363 21.70 -24.24 1.32
N ASP A 364 20.97 -23.13 1.40
CA ASP A 364 21.41 -21.81 0.94
C ASP A 364 22.30 -21.15 2.02
N ASP A 365 23.43 -20.60 1.62
CA ASP A 365 24.44 -19.99 2.50
C ASP A 365 23.94 -18.68 3.15
N ASP A 366 22.96 -17.99 2.55
CA ASP A 366 22.36 -16.75 3.10
C ASP A 366 21.12 -17.05 3.98
N GLY A 367 21.19 -18.11 4.78
CA GLY A 367 20.11 -18.56 5.67
C GLY A 367 20.30 -18.16 7.14
N ILE A 368 19.20 -18.12 7.91
CA ILE A 368 19.23 -17.93 9.37
C ILE A 368 18.87 -19.24 10.06
N GLN A 369 19.54 -19.56 11.17
CA GLN A 369 19.21 -20.68 12.04
C GLN A 369 18.56 -20.21 13.34
N LEU A 370 17.74 -21.05 13.95
CA LEU A 370 17.14 -20.74 15.25
C LEU A 370 18.19 -20.55 16.36
N SER A 371 19.35 -21.21 16.24
CA SER A 371 20.47 -21.09 17.17
C SER A 371 21.14 -19.72 17.15
N ASP A 372 20.95 -18.94 16.08
CA ASP A 372 21.47 -17.57 15.97
C ASP A 372 20.70 -16.61 16.88
N LEU A 373 19.51 -17.03 17.34
CA LEU A 373 18.59 -16.23 18.12
C LEU A 373 18.60 -16.71 19.58
N SER A 374 18.46 -15.76 20.50
CA SER A 374 18.40 -16.04 21.95
C SER A 374 17.03 -15.79 22.57
N LEU A 375 16.21 -14.93 21.95
CA LEU A 375 14.83 -14.63 22.34
C LEU A 375 14.00 -14.30 21.09
N ILE A 376 12.81 -14.87 20.98
CA ILE A 376 11.81 -14.51 19.99
C ILE A 376 10.58 -13.96 20.72
N VAL A 377 10.24 -12.71 20.44
CA VAL A 377 9.00 -12.07 20.88
C VAL A 377 7.98 -12.18 19.75
N ILE A 378 6.81 -12.74 20.03
CA ILE A 378 5.74 -12.89 19.04
C ILE A 378 4.56 -12.01 19.46
N ASP A 379 4.35 -10.92 18.73
CA ASP A 379 3.20 -10.05 18.93
C ASP A 379 1.93 -10.65 18.31
N GLU A 380 0.79 -10.45 18.98
CA GLU A 380 -0.49 -11.07 18.65
C GLU A 380 -0.37 -12.61 18.45
N CYS A 381 0.25 -13.27 19.42
CA CYS A 381 0.65 -14.68 19.37
C CYS A 381 -0.53 -15.67 19.29
N HIS A 382 -1.77 -15.20 19.40
CA HIS A 382 -2.96 -16.02 19.17
C HIS A 382 -3.08 -16.50 17.71
N HIS A 383 -2.31 -15.91 16.77
CA HIS A 383 -2.16 -16.40 15.39
C HIS A 383 -1.23 -17.62 15.24
N THR A 384 -0.56 -18.06 16.31
CA THR A 384 0.31 -19.26 16.32
C THR A 384 -0.51 -20.55 16.33
N GLN A 385 -1.24 -20.78 15.25
CA GLN A 385 -2.11 -21.94 15.07
C GLN A 385 -2.27 -22.30 13.59
N LYS A 386 -2.62 -23.56 13.31
CA LYS A 386 -2.93 -24.06 11.96
C LYS A 386 -1.77 -23.81 10.99
N GLY A 387 -2.05 -23.38 9.77
CA GLY A 387 -1.05 -23.06 8.75
C GLY A 387 -0.57 -21.61 8.74
N GLY A 388 -0.65 -20.91 9.88
CA GLY A 388 -0.15 -19.54 10.02
C GLY A 388 1.38 -19.49 10.11
N VAL A 389 1.96 -18.35 9.73
CA VAL A 389 3.41 -18.17 9.62
C VAL A 389 4.12 -18.36 10.97
N TYR A 390 3.58 -17.77 12.04
CA TYR A 390 4.11 -17.99 13.40
C TYR A 390 4.17 -19.47 13.77
N ASN A 391 3.15 -20.24 13.38
CA ASN A 391 3.12 -21.67 13.68
C ASN A 391 4.16 -22.44 12.88
N HIS A 392 4.48 -22.05 11.64
CA HIS A 392 5.56 -22.70 10.89
C HIS A 392 6.92 -22.49 11.55
N ILE A 393 7.23 -21.26 11.97
CA ILE A 393 8.45 -20.93 12.73
C ILE A 393 8.50 -21.78 14.02
N MET A 394 7.40 -21.80 14.77
CA MET A 394 7.33 -22.57 16.00
C MET A 394 7.41 -24.09 15.79
N ILE A 395 6.88 -24.63 14.70
CA ILE A 395 7.04 -26.05 14.37
C ILE A 395 8.51 -26.41 14.11
N ARG A 396 9.31 -25.51 13.49
CA ARG A 396 10.76 -25.70 13.37
C ARG A 396 11.42 -25.73 14.75
N TYR A 397 11.06 -24.78 15.61
CA TYR A 397 11.51 -24.73 17.00
C TYR A 397 11.18 -26.03 17.75
N LEU A 398 9.94 -26.51 17.68
CA LEU A 398 9.49 -27.73 18.35
C LEU A 398 10.22 -28.97 17.82
N LYS A 399 10.41 -29.08 16.50
CA LYS A 399 11.22 -30.17 15.90
C LYS A 399 12.64 -30.17 16.47
N GLN A 400 13.27 -29.00 16.59
CA GLN A 400 14.61 -28.90 17.16
C GLN A 400 14.63 -29.20 18.67
N LYS A 401 13.64 -28.73 19.44
CA LYS A 401 13.47 -29.06 20.87
C LYS A 401 13.41 -30.58 21.10
N HIS A 402 12.56 -31.27 20.34
CA HIS A 402 12.42 -32.73 20.44
C HIS A 402 13.67 -33.47 19.93
N LYS A 403 14.38 -32.92 18.93
CA LYS A 403 15.69 -33.44 18.50
C LYS A 403 16.73 -33.31 19.62
N ASN A 404 16.82 -32.15 20.29
CA ASN A 404 17.71 -31.94 21.42
C ASN A 404 17.44 -32.92 22.57
N ALA A 405 16.18 -33.23 22.86
CA ALA A 405 15.83 -34.23 23.87
C ALA A 405 16.37 -35.63 23.53
N LYS A 406 16.44 -36.01 22.24
CA LYS A 406 17.08 -37.25 21.80
C LYS A 406 18.60 -37.17 21.89
N LEU A 407 19.19 -36.06 21.43
CA LEU A 407 20.64 -35.84 21.51
C LEU A 407 21.15 -35.92 22.94
N LYS A 408 20.44 -35.34 23.93
CA LYS A 408 20.78 -35.48 25.35
C LYS A 408 20.79 -36.94 25.82
N LYS A 409 19.82 -37.75 25.38
CA LYS A 409 19.78 -39.20 25.71
C LYS A 409 20.92 -39.97 25.06
N GLU A 410 21.33 -39.54 23.87
CA GLU A 410 22.47 -40.08 23.12
C GLU A 410 23.82 -39.49 23.56
N GLN A 411 23.86 -38.66 24.62
CA GLN A 411 25.05 -37.95 25.10
C GLN A 411 25.77 -37.12 24.02
N LYS A 412 24.99 -36.56 23.07
CA LYS A 412 25.48 -35.66 22.01
C LYS A 412 25.20 -34.20 22.33
N ASP A 413 26.00 -33.32 21.75
CA ASP A 413 25.84 -31.87 21.88
C ASP A 413 24.47 -31.41 21.37
N THR A 414 23.82 -30.56 22.16
CA THR A 414 22.53 -29.98 21.81
C THR A 414 22.70 -28.65 21.10
N VAL A 415 21.80 -28.37 20.16
CA VAL A 415 21.75 -27.08 19.48
C VAL A 415 20.99 -26.09 20.35
N ALA A 416 21.51 -24.88 20.54
CA ALA A 416 20.82 -23.82 21.27
C ALA A 416 19.48 -23.47 20.59
N ILE A 417 18.45 -23.16 21.39
CA ILE A 417 17.16 -22.67 20.92
C ILE A 417 16.76 -21.41 21.71
N PRO A 418 16.04 -20.45 21.11
CA PRO A 418 15.71 -19.18 21.75
C PRO A 418 14.63 -19.34 22.82
N GLN A 419 14.63 -18.43 23.80
CA GLN A 419 13.44 -18.23 24.66
C GLN A 419 12.28 -17.70 23.83
N ILE A 420 11.04 -18.04 24.18
CA ILE A 420 9.82 -17.60 23.49
C ILE A 420 8.95 -16.74 24.42
N LEU A 421 8.59 -15.55 23.94
CA LEU A 421 7.64 -14.64 24.59
C LEU A 421 6.46 -14.37 23.66
N GLY A 422 5.29 -14.93 23.97
CA GLY A 422 4.04 -14.61 23.26
C GLY A 422 3.30 -13.45 23.91
N LEU A 423 2.81 -12.50 23.12
CA LEU A 423 1.97 -11.39 23.57
C LEU A 423 0.60 -11.48 22.92
N THR A 424 -0.48 -11.38 23.70
CA THR A 424 -1.84 -11.31 23.13
C THR A 424 -2.79 -10.56 24.05
N ALA A 425 -3.83 -9.94 23.47
CA ALA A 425 -4.98 -9.48 24.26
C ALA A 425 -5.94 -10.62 24.63
N SER A 426 -6.02 -11.63 23.77
CA SER A 426 -6.95 -12.75 23.89
C SER A 426 -6.43 -13.95 23.08
N PRO A 427 -6.29 -15.15 23.68
CA PRO A 427 -5.99 -16.38 22.94
C PRO A 427 -7.20 -16.93 22.15
N GLY A 428 -8.42 -16.46 22.48
CA GLY A 428 -9.67 -16.96 21.90
C GLY A 428 -10.03 -18.38 22.35
N VAL A 429 -11.04 -18.96 21.69
CA VAL A 429 -11.55 -20.33 21.96
C VAL A 429 -11.59 -21.23 20.72
N GLY A 430 -11.04 -20.77 19.58
CA GLY A 430 -10.98 -21.58 18.36
C GLY A 430 -12.35 -21.93 17.77
N GLY A 431 -13.39 -21.14 18.09
CA GLY A 431 -14.77 -21.43 17.69
C GLY A 431 -15.49 -22.47 18.55
N ALA A 432 -14.89 -22.89 19.67
CA ALA A 432 -15.49 -23.86 20.59
C ALA A 432 -16.90 -23.46 21.06
N LYS A 433 -17.74 -24.47 21.26
CA LYS A 433 -19.10 -24.35 21.82
C LYS A 433 -19.19 -24.90 23.26
N LYS A 434 -18.17 -25.63 23.71
CA LYS A 434 -18.09 -26.29 25.01
C LYS A 434 -16.78 -25.93 25.70
N ILE A 435 -16.80 -25.86 27.03
CA ILE A 435 -15.65 -25.45 27.85
C ILE A 435 -14.43 -26.34 27.64
N ASP A 436 -14.60 -27.66 27.51
CA ASP A 436 -13.46 -28.58 27.35
C ASP A 436 -12.73 -28.36 26.02
N LYS A 437 -13.48 -27.99 24.97
CA LYS A 437 -12.88 -27.62 23.67
C LYS A 437 -12.21 -26.24 23.70
N ALA A 438 -12.70 -25.32 24.53
CA ALA A 438 -12.00 -24.06 24.78
C ALA A 438 -10.70 -24.29 25.55
N GLU A 439 -10.71 -25.14 26.59
CA GLU A 439 -9.51 -25.55 27.33
C GLU A 439 -8.48 -26.22 26.40
N GLU A 440 -8.91 -27.18 25.57
CA GLU A 440 -8.08 -27.80 24.54
C GLU A 440 -7.46 -26.75 23.60
N HIS A 441 -8.24 -25.76 23.15
CA HIS A 441 -7.74 -24.69 22.30
C HIS A 441 -6.66 -23.83 22.99
N ILE A 442 -6.86 -23.45 24.26
CA ILE A 442 -5.85 -22.70 25.04
C ILE A 442 -4.58 -23.53 25.20
N LEU A 443 -4.70 -24.81 25.57
CA LEU A 443 -3.56 -25.73 25.71
C LEU A 443 -2.82 -25.92 24.39
N ARG A 444 -3.53 -25.98 23.24
CA ARG A 444 -2.91 -26.06 21.92
C ARG A 444 -2.10 -24.81 21.59
N ILE A 445 -2.60 -23.61 21.88
CA ILE A 445 -1.82 -22.37 21.69
C ILE A 445 -0.57 -22.39 22.59
N CYS A 446 -0.72 -22.78 23.86
CA CYS A 446 0.39 -22.92 24.79
C CYS A 446 1.41 -23.94 24.27
N ALA A 447 0.96 -25.07 23.72
CA ALA A 447 1.82 -26.10 23.15
C ALA A 447 2.58 -25.62 21.92
N ASN A 448 1.90 -24.93 21.00
CA ASN A 448 2.50 -24.36 19.81
C ASN A 448 3.59 -23.34 20.15
N LEU A 449 3.37 -22.50 21.18
CA LEU A 449 4.33 -21.50 21.63
C LEU A 449 5.37 -22.05 22.63
N ASP A 450 5.32 -23.34 22.94
CA ASP A 450 6.14 -23.98 23.96
C ASP A 450 6.10 -23.26 25.32
N ALA A 451 4.92 -22.76 25.70
CA ALA A 451 4.73 -21.95 26.88
C ALA A 451 4.76 -22.81 28.15
N TYR A 452 5.64 -22.45 29.08
CA TYR A 452 5.63 -22.96 30.45
C TYR A 452 4.34 -22.60 31.17
N LYS A 453 3.84 -21.37 30.96
CA LYS A 453 2.57 -20.91 31.53
C LYS A 453 1.96 -19.76 30.73
N ILE A 454 0.63 -19.67 30.75
CA ILE A 454 -0.11 -18.47 30.36
C ILE A 454 -0.27 -17.53 31.56
N MET A 455 0.16 -16.29 31.38
CA MET A 455 0.17 -15.24 32.40
C MET A 455 -0.96 -14.25 32.14
N THR A 456 -1.76 -13.98 33.19
CA THR A 456 -2.80 -12.95 33.18
C THR A 456 -2.60 -12.04 34.40
N GLY A 457 -2.74 -10.73 34.22
CA GLY A 457 -2.57 -9.74 35.30
C GLY A 457 -3.91 -9.27 35.87
N ASN A 458 -3.93 -8.91 37.15
CA ASN A 458 -5.05 -8.20 37.76
C ASN A 458 -4.86 -6.69 37.55
N LEU A 459 -5.70 -6.09 36.70
CA LEU A 459 -5.55 -4.68 36.34
C LEU A 459 -6.16 -3.70 37.36
N GLY A 460 -7.01 -4.18 38.29
CA GLY A 460 -7.69 -3.31 39.27
C GLY A 460 -8.37 -2.10 38.62
N GLU A 461 -8.09 -0.90 39.15
CA GLU A 461 -8.59 0.38 38.64
C GLU A 461 -8.12 0.72 37.21
N ASN A 462 -7.06 0.08 36.71
CA ASN A 462 -6.60 0.29 35.31
C ASN A 462 -7.51 -0.39 34.28
N LYS A 463 -8.51 -1.17 34.72
CA LYS A 463 -9.46 -1.84 33.84
C LYS A 463 -10.59 -0.88 33.41
N LYS A 464 -10.34 -0.10 32.37
CA LYS A 464 -11.38 0.72 31.71
C LYS A 464 -12.11 -0.13 30.66
N GLU A 465 -13.27 -0.70 31.00
CA GLU A 465 -14.13 -1.42 30.05
C GLU A 465 -15.27 -0.53 29.57
N PRO A 466 -15.49 -0.38 28.26
CA PRO A 466 -16.56 0.44 27.73
C PRO A 466 -17.93 -0.17 28.03
N HIS A 467 -18.94 0.68 28.23
CA HIS A 467 -20.32 0.24 28.36
C HIS A 467 -20.84 -0.32 27.03
N LYS A 468 -21.19 -1.61 27.03
CA LYS A 468 -21.73 -2.30 25.84
C LYS A 468 -23.23 -2.04 25.68
N LYS A 469 -23.65 -1.69 24.46
CA LYS A 469 -25.05 -1.54 24.06
C LYS A 469 -25.29 -2.20 22.70
N ILE A 470 -26.46 -2.83 22.53
CA ILE A 470 -26.93 -3.29 21.22
C ILE A 470 -28.05 -2.35 20.78
N ALA A 471 -27.90 -1.77 19.60
CA ALA A 471 -28.85 -0.86 18.98
C ALA A 471 -29.45 -1.55 17.76
N THR A 472 -30.60 -2.20 17.97
CA THR A 472 -31.37 -2.82 16.89
C THR A 472 -32.07 -1.75 16.05
N ALA A 473 -32.01 -1.94 14.73
CA ALA A 473 -32.73 -1.15 13.75
C ALA A 473 -33.80 -2.02 13.09
N GLU A 474 -35.05 -1.57 13.14
CA GLU A 474 -36.20 -2.26 12.52
C GLU A 474 -36.03 -2.31 10.99
N GLU A 475 -36.66 -3.29 10.33
CA GLU A 475 -36.71 -3.29 8.86
C GLU A 475 -37.48 -2.07 8.31
N ARG A 476 -37.18 -1.69 7.07
CA ARG A 476 -37.93 -0.62 6.41
C ARG A 476 -39.37 -1.06 6.20
N LYS A 477 -40.33 -0.17 6.44
CA LYS A 477 -41.75 -0.42 6.13
C LYS A 477 -41.97 -0.56 4.62
N GLU A 478 -41.26 0.24 3.83
CA GLU A 478 -41.32 0.26 2.37
C GLU A 478 -39.90 0.35 1.79
N ASP A 479 -39.61 -0.43 0.75
CA ASP A 479 -38.31 -0.41 0.04
C ASP A 479 -38.50 -0.41 -1.48
N PRO A 480 -39.08 0.67 -2.06
CA PRO A 480 -39.36 0.75 -3.50
C PRO A 480 -38.09 0.63 -4.35
N PHE A 481 -36.95 1.08 -3.84
CA PHE A 481 -35.65 0.91 -4.51
C PHE A 481 -35.28 -0.57 -4.62
N GLY A 482 -35.40 -1.32 -3.51
CA GLY A 482 -35.20 -2.76 -3.51
C GLY A 482 -36.18 -3.49 -4.43
N ASP A 483 -37.43 -3.06 -4.50
CA ASP A 483 -38.45 -3.69 -5.35
C ASP A 483 -38.17 -3.50 -6.84
N VAL A 484 -37.66 -2.33 -7.27
CA VAL A 484 -37.18 -2.13 -8.64
C VAL A 484 -36.02 -3.08 -8.96
N LEU A 485 -35.03 -3.20 -8.06
CA LEU A 485 -33.90 -4.11 -8.25
C LEU A 485 -34.36 -5.57 -8.35
N LYS A 486 -35.27 -6.02 -7.48
CA LYS A 486 -35.86 -7.37 -7.54
C LYS A 486 -36.62 -7.60 -8.85
N GLY A 487 -37.38 -6.60 -9.31
CA GLY A 487 -38.08 -6.66 -10.60
C GLY A 487 -37.13 -6.85 -11.77
N VAL A 488 -36.02 -6.12 -11.80
CA VAL A 488 -34.96 -6.29 -12.80
C VAL A 488 -34.31 -7.67 -12.70
N MET A 489 -33.97 -8.13 -11.50
CA MET A 489 -33.41 -9.47 -11.29
C MET A 489 -34.37 -10.56 -11.81
N ASN A 490 -35.67 -10.44 -11.56
CA ASN A 490 -36.68 -11.38 -12.06
C ASN A 490 -36.79 -11.39 -13.58
N ALA A 491 -36.70 -10.22 -14.23
CA ALA A 491 -36.65 -10.17 -15.70
C ALA A 491 -35.40 -10.89 -16.25
N ILE A 492 -34.26 -10.79 -15.57
CA ILE A 492 -33.03 -11.52 -15.95
C ILE A 492 -33.19 -13.01 -15.70
N HIS A 493 -33.80 -13.42 -14.57
CA HIS A 493 -34.12 -14.83 -14.30
C HIS A 493 -34.97 -15.46 -15.39
N ILE A 494 -36.03 -14.76 -15.82
CA ILE A 494 -36.91 -15.21 -16.91
C ILE A 494 -36.12 -15.33 -18.21
N HIS A 495 -35.33 -14.31 -18.56
CA HIS A 495 -34.51 -14.33 -19.77
C HIS A 495 -33.54 -15.52 -19.78
N ALA A 496 -32.90 -15.82 -18.63
CA ALA A 496 -31.91 -16.87 -18.48
C ALA A 496 -32.47 -18.25 -18.13
N GLU A 497 -33.80 -18.38 -17.98
CA GLU A 497 -34.48 -19.62 -17.53
C GLU A 497 -33.93 -20.14 -16.19
N LEU A 498 -33.65 -19.21 -15.27
CA LEU A 498 -33.10 -19.51 -13.94
C LEU A 498 -34.16 -19.35 -12.85
N ASN A 499 -34.30 -20.36 -11.99
CA ASN A 499 -35.24 -20.36 -10.87
C ASN A 499 -34.50 -20.45 -9.53
N PRO A 500 -34.26 -19.33 -8.82
CA PRO A 500 -33.65 -19.35 -7.50
C PRO A 500 -34.62 -19.90 -6.45
N THR A 501 -34.11 -20.68 -5.50
CA THR A 501 -34.88 -21.20 -4.34
C THR A 501 -34.63 -20.41 -3.06
N CYS A 502 -33.89 -19.31 -3.15
CA CYS A 502 -33.45 -18.51 -2.02
C CYS A 502 -33.73 -17.02 -2.26
N ASP A 503 -33.81 -16.26 -1.17
CA ASP A 503 -34.20 -14.86 -1.23
C ASP A 503 -33.13 -13.96 -1.85
N LEU A 504 -33.57 -13.01 -2.67
CA LEU A 504 -32.71 -12.01 -3.31
C LEU A 504 -32.10 -11.05 -2.26
N GLY A 505 -30.88 -10.57 -2.51
CA GLY A 505 -30.16 -9.69 -1.60
C GLY A 505 -29.55 -10.42 -0.39
N THR A 506 -29.36 -11.74 -0.48
CA THR A 506 -28.81 -12.57 0.61
C THR A 506 -27.48 -13.22 0.24
N GLN A 507 -26.74 -13.66 1.26
CA GLN A 507 -25.51 -14.42 1.07
C GLN A 507 -25.76 -15.80 0.44
N ASN A 508 -26.93 -16.41 0.67
CA ASN A 508 -27.29 -17.69 0.06
C ASN A 508 -27.50 -17.54 -1.45
N TYR A 509 -28.18 -16.46 -1.86
CA TYR A 509 -28.35 -16.14 -3.28
C TYR A 509 -27.00 -15.82 -3.96
N GLU A 510 -26.11 -15.08 -3.29
CA GLU A 510 -24.75 -14.82 -3.78
C GLU A 510 -23.99 -16.12 -4.06
N GLN A 511 -24.06 -17.11 -3.16
CA GLN A 511 -23.43 -18.41 -3.36
C GLN A 511 -24.06 -19.18 -4.53
N TRP A 512 -25.39 -19.19 -4.60
CA TRP A 512 -26.13 -19.86 -5.66
C TRP A 512 -25.81 -19.28 -7.05
N VAL A 513 -25.81 -17.95 -7.20
CA VAL A 513 -25.55 -17.30 -8.49
C VAL A 513 -24.10 -17.47 -8.93
N VAL A 514 -23.14 -17.44 -8.00
CA VAL A 514 -21.73 -17.76 -8.29
C VAL A 514 -21.57 -19.21 -8.74
N GLN A 515 -22.29 -20.15 -8.13
CA GLN A 515 -22.26 -21.54 -8.56
C GLN A 515 -22.86 -21.71 -9.97
N LYS A 516 -23.95 -21.00 -10.27
CA LYS A 516 -24.57 -20.98 -11.60
C LYS A 516 -23.64 -20.41 -12.67
N GLU A 517 -22.99 -19.28 -12.39
CA GLU A 517 -21.96 -18.71 -13.29
C GLU A 517 -20.84 -19.72 -13.57
N GLN A 518 -20.30 -20.35 -12.52
CA GLN A 518 -19.21 -21.32 -12.65
C GLN A 518 -19.59 -22.54 -13.46
N ASN A 519 -20.81 -23.05 -13.31
CA ASN A 519 -21.29 -24.20 -14.08
C ASN A 519 -21.54 -23.81 -15.55
N ALA A 520 -22.19 -22.67 -15.77
CA ALA A 520 -22.44 -22.15 -17.12
C ALA A 520 -21.14 -21.89 -17.90
N ALA A 521 -20.08 -21.42 -17.23
CA ALA A 521 -18.75 -21.29 -17.84
C ALA A 521 -18.18 -22.64 -18.30
N LYS A 522 -18.38 -23.73 -17.54
CA LYS A 522 -17.92 -25.08 -17.93
C LYS A 522 -18.75 -25.67 -19.08
N GLU A 523 -20.04 -25.37 -19.10
CA GLU A 523 -21.00 -25.83 -20.11
C GLU A 523 -21.01 -24.98 -21.38
N GLU A 524 -20.14 -23.97 -21.47
CA GLU A 524 -20.10 -22.98 -22.56
C GLU A 524 -21.40 -22.20 -22.76
N ASN A 525 -22.26 -22.17 -21.75
CA ASN A 525 -23.53 -21.45 -21.79
C ASN A 525 -23.30 -19.96 -21.51
N GLN A 526 -22.94 -19.22 -22.56
CA GLN A 526 -22.64 -17.79 -22.48
C GLN A 526 -23.83 -16.98 -21.92
N LYS A 527 -25.06 -17.28 -22.37
CA LYS A 527 -26.29 -16.59 -21.95
C LYS A 527 -26.46 -16.65 -20.42
N VAL A 528 -26.41 -17.85 -19.84
CA VAL A 528 -26.58 -18.05 -18.39
C VAL A 528 -25.41 -17.47 -17.61
N ARG A 529 -24.17 -17.63 -18.10
CA ARG A 529 -22.97 -17.11 -17.42
C ARG A 529 -23.04 -15.58 -17.28
N VAL A 530 -23.29 -14.87 -18.38
CA VAL A 530 -23.40 -13.40 -18.38
C VAL A 530 -24.58 -12.96 -17.50
N CYS A 531 -25.75 -13.60 -17.61
CA CYS A 531 -26.87 -13.27 -16.74
C CYS A 531 -26.54 -13.46 -15.25
N ALA A 532 -25.85 -14.55 -14.88
CA ALA A 532 -25.43 -14.80 -13.51
C ALA A 532 -24.41 -13.77 -13.00
N GLU A 533 -23.47 -13.32 -13.84
CA GLU A 533 -22.52 -12.25 -13.50
C GLU A 533 -23.24 -10.93 -13.17
N HIS A 534 -24.24 -10.56 -13.97
CA HIS A 534 -25.06 -9.36 -13.74
C HIS A 534 -25.98 -9.51 -12.53
N LEU A 535 -26.67 -10.66 -12.37
CA LEU A 535 -27.52 -10.96 -11.21
C LEU A 535 -26.75 -10.83 -9.90
N ARG A 536 -25.48 -11.25 -9.89
CA ARG A 536 -24.59 -11.08 -8.74
C ARG A 536 -24.38 -9.60 -8.40
N GLN A 537 -24.20 -8.72 -9.39
CA GLN A 537 -24.05 -7.27 -9.12
C GLN A 537 -25.35 -6.67 -8.58
N TYR A 538 -26.51 -7.06 -9.11
CA TYR A 538 -27.81 -6.62 -8.57
C TYR A 538 -28.04 -7.11 -7.13
N ASN A 539 -27.65 -8.35 -6.82
CA ASN A 539 -27.69 -8.90 -5.47
C ASN A 539 -26.82 -8.10 -4.49
N GLU A 540 -25.60 -7.75 -4.89
CA GLU A 540 -24.71 -6.89 -4.12
C GLU A 540 -25.32 -5.49 -3.93
N ALA A 541 -25.95 -4.92 -4.96
CA ALA A 541 -26.61 -3.62 -4.87
C ALA A 541 -27.80 -3.63 -3.91
N LEU A 542 -28.60 -4.70 -3.89
CA LEU A 542 -29.65 -4.90 -2.89
C LEU A 542 -29.07 -4.94 -1.47
N TYR A 543 -27.97 -5.67 -1.26
CA TYR A 543 -27.30 -5.72 0.04
C TYR A 543 -26.74 -4.36 0.47
N LEU A 544 -26.14 -3.60 -0.47
CA LEU A 544 -25.66 -2.24 -0.22
C LEU A 544 -26.80 -1.30 0.11
N GLY A 545 -27.93 -1.37 -0.60
CA GLY A 545 -29.13 -0.58 -0.29
C GLY A 545 -29.63 -0.80 1.14
N LYS A 546 -29.50 -2.03 1.67
CA LYS A 546 -29.86 -2.39 3.05
C LYS A 546 -28.81 -2.03 4.10
N THR A 547 -27.61 -1.61 3.73
CA THR A 547 -26.50 -1.38 4.68
C THR A 547 -25.94 0.04 4.61
N ILE A 548 -25.93 0.68 3.46
CA ILE A 548 -25.48 2.06 3.24
C ILE A 548 -26.58 2.85 2.53
N ARG A 549 -26.25 3.96 1.84
CA ARG A 549 -27.26 4.74 1.11
C ARG A 549 -27.67 4.03 -0.17
N MET A 550 -28.93 4.22 -0.56
CA MET A 550 -29.43 3.78 -1.87
C MET A 550 -28.64 4.42 -3.02
N TRP A 551 -28.21 5.68 -2.84
CA TRP A 551 -27.35 6.38 -3.80
C TRP A 551 -26.01 5.65 -4.02
N ASP A 552 -25.40 5.12 -2.97
CA ASP A 552 -24.14 4.38 -3.08
C ASP A 552 -24.34 3.04 -3.80
N ALA A 553 -25.48 2.37 -3.55
CA ALA A 553 -25.88 1.14 -4.25
C ALA A 553 -26.17 1.39 -5.73
N PHE A 554 -26.87 2.47 -6.06
CA PHE A 554 -27.11 2.90 -7.43
C PHE A 554 -25.80 3.24 -8.14
N SER A 555 -24.95 4.08 -7.53
CA SER A 555 -23.66 4.49 -8.10
C SER A 555 -22.74 3.30 -8.35
N PHE A 556 -22.81 2.26 -7.51
CA PHE A 556 -22.11 1.01 -7.74
C PHE A 556 -22.57 0.29 -9.01
N LEU A 557 -23.89 0.12 -9.19
CA LEU A 557 -24.43 -0.49 -10.40
C LEU A 557 -24.14 0.34 -11.64
N ASP A 558 -24.32 1.66 -11.57
CA ASP A 558 -24.10 2.56 -12.69
C ASP A 558 -22.66 2.49 -13.18
N LYS A 559 -21.70 2.56 -12.24
CA LYS A 559 -20.28 2.39 -12.53
C LYS A 559 -19.97 1.01 -13.13
N TYR A 560 -20.60 -0.06 -12.63
CA TYR A 560 -20.42 -1.40 -13.20
C TYR A 560 -20.86 -1.45 -14.67
N PHE A 561 -22.05 -0.92 -14.98
CA PHE A 561 -22.55 -0.90 -16.36
C PHE A 561 -21.71 0.00 -17.27
N ASP A 562 -21.22 1.13 -16.77
CA ASP A 562 -20.28 2.00 -17.51
C ASP A 562 -18.96 1.27 -17.82
N GLU A 563 -18.42 0.51 -16.86
CA GLU A 563 -17.22 -0.31 -17.07
C GLU A 563 -17.47 -1.44 -18.08
N GLU A 564 -18.61 -2.13 -18.02
CA GLU A 564 -18.98 -3.15 -19.02
C GLU A 564 -19.12 -2.56 -20.43
N LEU A 565 -19.68 -1.35 -20.56
CA LEU A 565 -19.80 -0.67 -21.86
C LEU A 565 -18.44 -0.24 -22.40
N LYS A 566 -17.54 0.27 -21.55
CA LYS A 566 -16.18 0.63 -21.94
C LYS A 566 -15.40 -0.56 -22.49
N LYS A 567 -15.62 -1.77 -21.96
CA LYS A 567 -15.03 -3.00 -22.53
C LYS A 567 -15.46 -3.29 -23.97
N LYS A 568 -16.56 -2.71 -24.44
CA LYS A 568 -17.12 -2.94 -25.78
C LYS A 568 -16.74 -1.87 -26.80
N VAL A 569 -15.93 -0.90 -26.41
CA VAL A 569 -15.35 0.14 -27.29
C VAL A 569 -13.87 -0.18 -27.45
N ALA A 570 -13.37 -0.31 -28.68
CA ALA A 570 -11.95 -0.50 -28.95
C ALA A 570 -11.17 0.83 -28.75
N PRO A 571 -9.86 0.79 -28.44
CA PRO A 571 -9.00 1.98 -28.54
C PRO A 571 -9.02 2.52 -30.00
N GLU A 572 -8.71 3.80 -30.19
CA GLU A 572 -8.82 4.53 -31.47
C GLU A 572 -8.39 3.69 -32.71
N ASP A 573 -9.23 3.72 -33.75
CA ASP A 573 -9.11 3.05 -35.08
C ASP A 573 -9.37 1.53 -35.23
N GLU A 574 -9.92 0.83 -34.23
CA GLU A 574 -10.43 -0.57 -34.41
C GLU A 574 -11.98 -0.69 -34.38
N GLU A 575 -12.51 -1.71 -35.09
CA GLU A 575 -13.94 -2.06 -35.11
C GLU A 575 -14.51 -2.29 -33.70
N ALA A 576 -15.76 -1.84 -33.46
CA ALA A 576 -16.41 -2.01 -32.18
C ALA A 576 -16.58 -3.50 -31.82
N ILE A 577 -16.18 -3.89 -30.60
CA ILE A 577 -16.32 -5.26 -30.09
C ILE A 577 -17.81 -5.66 -30.12
N ILE A 578 -18.11 -6.80 -30.76
CA ILE A 578 -19.47 -7.29 -30.98
C ILE A 578 -20.19 -7.51 -29.63
N LYS A 579 -21.39 -6.93 -29.52
CA LYS A 579 -22.28 -7.13 -28.36
C LYS A 579 -23.23 -8.30 -28.64
N THR A 580 -23.31 -9.23 -27.71
CA THR A 580 -24.24 -10.36 -27.78
C THR A 580 -25.69 -9.91 -27.56
N ASP A 581 -26.67 -10.71 -27.98
CA ASP A 581 -28.09 -10.45 -27.71
C ASP A 581 -28.40 -10.34 -26.22
N THR A 582 -27.77 -11.19 -25.41
CA THR A 582 -27.89 -11.14 -23.95
C THR A 582 -27.35 -9.83 -23.38
N GLU A 583 -26.17 -9.38 -23.82
CA GLU A 583 -25.62 -8.09 -23.38
C GLU A 583 -26.50 -6.91 -23.82
N ARG A 584 -27.02 -6.93 -25.05
CA ARG A 584 -27.98 -5.92 -25.54
C ARG A 584 -29.23 -5.87 -24.67
N PHE A 585 -29.80 -7.03 -24.33
CA PHE A 585 -30.93 -7.14 -23.40
C PHE A 585 -30.60 -6.53 -22.03
N LEU A 586 -29.49 -6.93 -21.42
CA LEU A 586 -29.08 -6.47 -20.08
C LEU A 586 -28.81 -4.96 -20.04
N PHE A 587 -28.13 -4.42 -21.05
CA PHE A 587 -27.87 -2.98 -21.14
C PHE A 587 -29.16 -2.18 -21.35
N THR A 588 -30.09 -2.68 -22.16
CA THR A 588 -31.38 -2.01 -22.39
C THR A 588 -32.23 -2.03 -21.12
N LEU A 589 -32.25 -3.17 -20.42
CA LEU A 589 -32.99 -3.35 -19.18
C LEU A 589 -32.54 -2.39 -18.07
N PHE A 590 -31.23 -2.11 -18.00
CA PHE A 590 -30.68 -1.11 -17.07
C PHE A 590 -30.90 0.33 -17.58
N LYS A 591 -30.47 0.66 -18.80
CA LYS A 591 -30.49 2.03 -19.36
C LYS A 591 -31.89 2.61 -19.57
N GLY A 592 -32.93 1.79 -19.62
CA GLY A 592 -34.31 2.22 -19.74
C GLY A 592 -34.88 2.82 -18.45
N ASN A 593 -36.19 2.61 -18.24
CA ASN A 593 -36.93 3.16 -17.10
C ASN A 593 -36.34 2.77 -15.72
N SER A 594 -35.63 1.64 -15.62
CA SER A 594 -35.04 1.15 -14.38
C SER A 594 -33.98 2.11 -13.83
N LYS A 595 -33.03 2.58 -14.65
CA LYS A 595 -31.97 3.52 -14.21
C LYS A 595 -32.54 4.83 -13.69
N VAL A 596 -33.50 5.42 -14.42
CA VAL A 596 -34.15 6.69 -14.03
C VAL A 596 -34.89 6.52 -12.70
N LYS A 597 -35.72 5.48 -12.58
CA LYS A 597 -36.45 5.18 -11.34
C LYS A 597 -35.52 4.94 -10.15
N LEU A 598 -34.46 4.14 -10.33
CA LEU A 598 -33.48 3.90 -9.27
C LEU A 598 -32.78 5.19 -8.83
N GLN A 599 -32.42 6.06 -9.78
CA GLN A 599 -31.77 7.34 -9.51
C GLN A 599 -32.68 8.31 -8.74
N GLU A 600 -33.96 8.39 -9.11
CA GLU A 600 -34.96 9.22 -8.41
C GLU A 600 -35.22 8.69 -7.00
N LEU A 601 -35.50 7.38 -6.86
CA LEU A 601 -35.74 6.75 -5.55
C LEU A 601 -34.53 6.87 -4.62
N ALA A 602 -33.31 6.76 -5.16
CA ALA A 602 -32.09 6.84 -4.38
C ALA A 602 -31.86 8.21 -3.70
N LYS A 603 -32.51 9.27 -4.19
CA LYS A 603 -32.43 10.63 -3.63
C LYS A 603 -33.48 10.91 -2.55
N LEU A 604 -34.50 10.05 -2.40
CA LEU A 604 -35.60 10.29 -1.47
C LEU A 604 -35.21 9.89 -0.04
N PRO A 605 -35.11 10.86 0.90
CA PRO A 605 -34.67 10.57 2.27
C PRO A 605 -35.70 9.77 3.07
N GLN A 606 -36.97 9.77 2.67
CA GLN A 606 -38.04 9.01 3.33
C GLN A 606 -37.84 7.49 3.30
N TYR A 607 -37.05 6.99 2.35
CA TYR A 607 -36.71 5.57 2.21
C TYR A 607 -35.27 5.28 2.68
N GLU A 608 -34.68 6.18 3.49
CA GLU A 608 -33.38 5.95 4.13
C GLU A 608 -33.42 4.67 4.98
N ASN A 609 -32.31 3.91 4.98
CA ASN A 609 -32.24 2.70 5.77
C ASN A 609 -32.29 2.99 7.27
N ASN A 610 -33.07 2.20 8.01
CA ASN A 610 -33.19 2.31 9.46
C ASN A 610 -31.86 2.05 10.19
N SER A 611 -31.00 1.14 9.73
CA SER A 611 -29.66 0.96 10.33
C SER A 611 -28.82 2.22 10.19
N LEU A 612 -28.90 2.92 9.05
CA LEU A 612 -28.18 4.16 8.80
C LEU A 612 -28.73 5.30 9.66
N ALA A 613 -30.06 5.40 9.79
CA ALA A 613 -30.71 6.35 10.69
C ALA A 613 -30.34 6.10 12.17
N LYS A 614 -30.24 4.83 12.59
CA LYS A 614 -29.77 4.44 13.93
C LYS A 614 -28.31 4.84 14.13
N LEU A 615 -27.46 4.59 13.14
CA LEU A 615 -26.06 4.99 13.16
C LEU A 615 -25.93 6.52 13.28
N ARG A 616 -26.69 7.29 12.49
CA ARG A 616 -26.73 8.76 12.57
C ARG A 616 -27.05 9.24 13.97
N THR A 617 -28.12 8.70 14.55
CA THR A 617 -28.56 9.06 15.90
C THR A 617 -27.48 8.77 16.94
N LYS A 618 -26.76 7.65 16.79
CA LYS A 618 -25.66 7.30 17.70
C LYS A 618 -24.44 8.20 17.54
N ILE A 619 -24.03 8.51 16.30
CA ILE A 619 -22.92 9.43 16.05
C ILE A 619 -23.25 10.81 16.65
N LEU A 620 -24.42 11.38 16.32
CA LEU A 620 -24.83 12.69 16.83
C LEU A 620 -24.88 12.71 18.36
N HIS A 621 -25.42 11.66 18.99
CA HIS A 621 -25.45 11.56 20.45
C HIS A 621 -24.04 11.54 21.07
N GLU A 622 -23.11 10.75 20.54
CA GLU A 622 -21.75 10.66 21.08
C GLU A 622 -20.95 11.95 20.91
N PHE A 623 -21.18 12.70 19.82
CA PHE A 623 -20.51 13.99 19.57
C PHE A 623 -21.15 15.18 20.30
N THR A 624 -22.45 15.12 20.63
CA THR A 624 -23.13 16.18 21.40
C THR A 624 -23.02 15.98 22.91
N SER A 625 -22.84 14.76 23.38
CA SER A 625 -22.72 14.45 24.81
C SER A 625 -21.31 14.63 25.38
N ARG A 626 -20.31 14.93 24.54
CA ARG A 626 -18.90 14.98 24.94
C ARG A 626 -18.22 16.19 24.32
N GLU A 627 -17.42 16.92 25.11
CA GLU A 627 -16.70 18.11 24.63
C GLU A 627 -15.64 17.77 23.56
N LYS A 628 -14.88 16.67 23.77
CA LYS A 628 -13.84 16.19 22.85
C LYS A 628 -14.11 14.75 22.46
N ALA A 629 -15.13 14.54 21.63
CA ALA A 629 -15.49 13.22 21.13
C ALA A 629 -14.50 12.71 20.07
N ARG A 630 -14.04 11.48 20.25
CA ARG A 630 -13.23 10.72 19.29
C ARG A 630 -13.76 9.29 19.20
N GLY A 631 -13.99 8.79 18.00
CA GLY A 631 -14.56 7.46 17.83
C GLY A 631 -14.11 6.70 16.60
N ILE A 632 -14.45 5.41 16.59
CA ILE A 632 -14.22 4.51 15.46
C ILE A 632 -15.50 3.71 15.13
N ILE A 633 -15.81 3.62 13.85
CA ILE A 633 -16.90 2.82 13.30
C ILE A 633 -16.29 1.69 12.48
N PHE A 634 -16.53 0.44 12.91
CA PHE A 634 -16.14 -0.73 12.16
C PHE A 634 -17.26 -1.20 11.23
N THR A 635 -16.93 -1.42 9.96
CA THR A 635 -17.86 -1.96 8.95
C THR A 635 -17.21 -3.10 8.16
N LYS A 636 -18.05 -3.92 7.51
CA LYS A 636 -17.63 -5.18 6.88
C LYS A 636 -16.78 -4.99 5.63
N THR A 637 -17.13 -4.04 4.76
CA THR A 637 -16.52 -3.93 3.42
C THR A 637 -15.79 -2.61 3.23
N ARG A 638 -14.79 -2.59 2.34
CA ARG A 638 -14.07 -1.37 1.97
C ARG A 638 -15.00 -0.32 1.36
N ARG A 639 -15.96 -0.78 0.55
CA ARG A 639 -16.96 0.09 -0.08
C ARG A 639 -17.83 0.76 0.98
N SER A 640 -18.32 0.00 1.95
CA SER A 640 -19.11 0.54 3.07
C SER A 640 -18.30 1.56 3.87
N ALA A 641 -17.00 1.33 4.11
CA ALA A 641 -16.17 2.28 4.83
C ALA A 641 -16.02 3.63 4.10
N ILE A 642 -15.79 3.59 2.79
CA ILE A 642 -15.70 4.80 1.94
C ILE A 642 -17.06 5.51 1.88
N ALA A 643 -18.13 4.78 1.60
CA ALA A 643 -19.48 5.31 1.46
C ALA A 643 -19.99 5.96 2.75
N LEU A 644 -19.75 5.33 3.91
CA LEU A 644 -20.10 5.90 5.20
C LEU A 644 -19.29 7.16 5.51
N ALA A 645 -18.01 7.21 5.14
CA ALA A 645 -17.20 8.41 5.32
C ALA A 645 -17.72 9.57 4.47
N GLN A 646 -18.05 9.31 3.20
CA GLN A 646 -18.68 10.29 2.32
C GLN A 646 -20.04 10.74 2.86
N TRP A 647 -20.88 9.81 3.32
CA TRP A 647 -22.17 10.13 3.93
C TRP A 647 -22.05 11.05 5.15
N VAL A 648 -21.03 10.86 5.99
CA VAL A 648 -20.77 11.76 7.12
C VAL A 648 -20.28 13.12 6.63
N GLN A 649 -19.36 13.15 5.67
CA GLN A 649 -18.76 14.38 5.13
C GLN A 649 -19.77 15.26 4.36
N GLU A 650 -20.74 14.65 3.69
CA GLU A 650 -21.74 15.35 2.86
C GLU A 650 -22.95 15.86 3.66
N ASN A 651 -23.03 15.58 4.97
CA ASN A 651 -24.18 15.92 5.80
C ASN A 651 -23.81 17.02 6.81
N SER A 652 -24.35 18.22 6.59
CA SER A 652 -24.04 19.42 7.38
C SER A 652 -24.28 19.25 8.88
N LYS A 653 -25.25 18.42 9.29
CA LYS A 653 -25.54 18.20 10.72
C LYS A 653 -24.38 17.55 11.48
N PHE A 654 -23.55 16.77 10.80
CA PHE A 654 -22.35 16.21 11.40
C PHE A 654 -21.25 17.26 11.52
N GLU A 655 -21.09 18.12 10.53
CA GLU A 655 -20.15 19.25 10.56
C GLU A 655 -20.51 20.25 11.67
N GLU A 656 -21.80 20.56 11.83
CA GLU A 656 -22.33 21.45 12.89
C GLU A 656 -21.96 20.99 14.30
N VAL A 657 -21.86 19.68 14.54
CA VAL A 657 -21.43 19.10 15.84
C VAL A 657 -19.94 18.72 15.86
N GLY A 658 -19.17 19.19 14.87
CA GLY A 658 -17.72 19.07 14.82
C GLY A 658 -17.19 17.71 14.36
N VAL A 659 -17.98 16.85 13.72
CA VAL A 659 -17.51 15.55 13.21
C VAL A 659 -16.61 15.75 11.98
N LYS A 660 -15.41 15.19 12.06
CA LYS A 660 -14.42 15.12 10.97
C LYS A 660 -14.10 13.66 10.71
N ALA A 661 -14.73 13.09 9.68
CA ALA A 661 -14.65 11.66 9.39
C ALA A 661 -13.64 11.34 8.29
N CYS A 662 -12.95 10.20 8.42
CA CYS A 662 -12.13 9.61 7.37
C CYS A 662 -12.16 8.09 7.44
N HIS A 663 -11.85 7.41 6.33
CA HIS A 663 -11.87 5.95 6.26
C HIS A 663 -10.47 5.33 6.34
N VAL A 664 -10.38 4.11 6.88
CA VAL A 664 -9.15 3.31 6.91
C VAL A 664 -9.45 1.87 6.45
N ILE A 665 -8.88 1.47 5.31
CA ILE A 665 -9.11 0.17 4.68
C ILE A 665 -7.80 -0.58 4.42
N GLY A 666 -7.86 -1.91 4.35
CA GLY A 666 -6.66 -2.74 4.18
C GLY A 666 -5.96 -2.61 2.82
N GLY A 667 -4.66 -2.96 2.77
CA GLY A 667 -3.79 -2.80 1.60
C GLY A 667 -3.84 -3.91 0.53
N GLY A 668 -4.52 -5.03 0.79
CA GLY A 668 -4.50 -6.17 -0.13
C GLY A 668 -5.19 -5.91 -1.49
N GLY A 669 -4.61 -6.37 -2.60
CA GLY A 669 -5.13 -6.17 -3.97
C GLY A 669 -6.28 -7.10 -4.41
N GLN A 670 -6.83 -7.93 -3.52
CA GLN A 670 -7.86 -8.94 -3.87
C GLN A 670 -9.29 -8.37 -3.98
N SER A 671 -9.51 -7.10 -3.62
CA SER A 671 -10.81 -6.44 -3.72
C SER A 671 -10.91 -5.59 -4.99
N VAL A 672 -12.12 -5.44 -5.54
CA VAL A 672 -12.43 -4.50 -6.62
C VAL A 672 -12.23 -3.04 -6.17
N VAL A 673 -12.34 -2.78 -4.85
CA VAL A 673 -12.13 -1.45 -4.27
C VAL A 673 -10.63 -1.20 -4.09
N LYS A 674 -10.17 -0.03 -4.58
CA LYS A 674 -8.79 0.45 -4.44
C LYS A 674 -8.32 0.31 -2.98
N PRO A 675 -7.22 -0.41 -2.71
CA PRO A 675 -6.65 -0.50 -1.37
C PRO A 675 -5.98 0.81 -0.96
N MET A 676 -5.89 1.06 0.36
CA MET A 676 -4.98 2.07 0.89
C MET A 676 -3.57 1.50 1.06
N THR A 677 -2.55 2.27 0.71
CA THR A 677 -1.15 1.95 0.99
C THR A 677 -0.84 2.06 2.48
N ALA A 678 0.28 1.48 2.93
CA ALA A 678 0.72 1.64 4.32
C ALA A 678 0.99 3.10 4.68
N ALA A 679 1.48 3.90 3.73
CA ALA A 679 1.69 5.34 3.90
C ALA A 679 0.36 6.11 4.05
N GLU A 680 -0.64 5.83 3.20
CA GLU A 680 -1.97 6.43 3.28
C GLU A 680 -2.66 6.08 4.62
N GLN A 681 -2.53 4.83 5.09
CA GLN A 681 -3.06 4.43 6.40
C GLN A 681 -2.39 5.19 7.54
N ARG A 682 -1.06 5.35 7.49
CA ARG A 682 -0.29 6.07 8.51
C ARG A 682 -0.68 7.55 8.57
N ASP A 683 -0.83 8.20 7.42
CA ASP A 683 -1.27 9.61 7.35
C ASP A 683 -2.63 9.81 8.03
N VAL A 684 -3.62 8.97 7.72
CA VAL A 684 -4.95 9.05 8.35
C VAL A 684 -4.90 8.79 9.86
N LEU A 685 -4.08 7.83 10.31
CA LEU A 685 -3.91 7.55 11.74
C LEU A 685 -3.20 8.69 12.49
N ASN A 686 -2.21 9.33 11.88
CA ASN A 686 -1.53 10.50 12.44
C ASN A 686 -2.49 11.69 12.58
N LYS A 687 -3.27 11.98 11.54
CA LYS A 687 -4.33 13.01 11.57
C LYS A 687 -5.37 12.72 12.65
N PHE A 688 -5.71 11.45 12.87
CA PHE A 688 -6.61 11.05 13.95
C PHE A 688 -5.99 11.25 15.34
N GLN A 689 -4.71 10.92 15.50
CA GLN A 689 -3.96 11.13 16.73
C GLN A 689 -3.87 12.63 17.09
N ASN A 690 -3.62 13.48 16.10
CA ASN A 690 -3.53 14.94 16.22
C ASN A 690 -4.90 15.64 16.32
N ALA A 691 -6.00 14.89 16.31
CA ALA A 691 -7.38 15.40 16.36
C ALA A 691 -7.80 16.26 15.15
N GLU A 692 -7.06 16.23 14.05
CA GLU A 692 -7.51 16.75 12.75
C GLU A 692 -8.70 15.95 12.21
N ILE A 693 -8.71 14.64 12.50
CA ILE A 693 -9.81 13.71 12.29
C ILE A 693 -10.26 13.21 13.66
N ASN A 694 -11.56 13.12 13.90
CA ASN A 694 -12.11 12.63 15.17
C ASN A 694 -13.09 11.45 15.01
N LEU A 695 -13.40 11.04 13.77
CA LEU A 695 -14.14 9.82 13.49
C LEU A 695 -13.43 8.96 12.44
N LEU A 696 -12.97 7.76 12.82
CA LEU A 696 -12.46 6.77 11.88
C LEU A 696 -13.55 5.81 11.44
N ILE A 697 -13.64 5.52 10.15
CA ILE A 697 -14.53 4.49 9.60
C ILE A 697 -13.66 3.41 8.96
N ALA A 698 -13.54 2.28 9.64
CA ALA A 698 -12.55 1.28 9.30
C ALA A 698 -13.15 -0.09 9.00
N THR A 699 -12.45 -0.89 8.19
CA THR A 699 -12.66 -2.34 8.15
C THR A 699 -11.91 -3.01 9.30
N THR A 700 -11.86 -4.34 9.31
CA THR A 700 -11.09 -5.14 10.31
C THR A 700 -9.58 -4.84 10.37
N VAL A 701 -9.07 -3.99 9.47
CA VAL A 701 -7.67 -3.54 9.45
C VAL A 701 -7.28 -2.84 10.76
N ALA A 702 -8.20 -2.08 11.34
CA ALA A 702 -8.00 -1.29 12.56
C ALA A 702 -8.45 -2.02 13.85
N GLU A 703 -8.99 -3.23 13.76
CA GLU A 703 -9.39 -4.00 14.95
C GLU A 703 -8.14 -4.39 15.77
N GLU A 704 -7.10 -4.88 15.08
CA GLU A 704 -5.92 -5.50 15.71
C GLU A 704 -4.60 -4.75 15.42
N GLY A 705 -3.71 -4.70 16.41
CA GLY A 705 -2.30 -4.32 16.26
C GLY A 705 -2.03 -2.81 16.12
N LEU A 706 -2.71 -2.13 15.20
CA LEU A 706 -2.43 -0.72 14.89
C LEU A 706 -2.61 0.14 16.14
N ASP A 707 -1.65 1.04 16.41
CA ASP A 707 -1.84 2.05 17.44
C ASP A 707 -2.86 3.07 16.94
N ILE A 708 -3.90 3.23 17.74
CA ILE A 708 -5.02 4.11 17.47
C ILE A 708 -5.23 4.88 18.75
N ALA A 709 -5.28 6.20 18.65
CA ALA A 709 -5.54 7.07 19.79
C ALA A 709 -6.78 6.62 20.58
N ALA A 710 -6.78 6.84 21.90
CA ALA A 710 -7.87 6.38 22.76
C ALA A 710 -9.21 6.96 22.29
N CYS A 711 -10.17 6.07 21.96
CA CYS A 711 -11.51 6.47 21.55
C CYS A 711 -12.45 6.57 22.76
N ASN A 712 -13.36 7.55 22.69
CA ASN A 712 -14.51 7.70 23.57
C ASN A 712 -15.62 6.73 23.21
N PHE A 713 -15.76 6.37 21.93
CA PHE A 713 -16.75 5.37 21.52
C PHE A 713 -16.26 4.50 20.38
N VAL A 714 -16.77 3.27 20.37
CA VAL A 714 -16.57 2.28 19.30
C VAL A 714 -17.93 1.82 18.82
N ILE A 715 -18.20 1.92 17.52
CA ILE A 715 -19.43 1.39 16.91
C ILE A 715 -19.05 0.25 15.98
N ARG A 716 -19.68 -0.92 16.12
CA ARG A 716 -19.66 -1.96 15.09
C ARG A 716 -20.96 -1.87 14.31
N TYR A 717 -20.86 -1.56 13.02
CA TYR A 717 -22.00 -1.32 12.15
C TYR A 717 -22.22 -2.51 11.22
N GLU A 718 -23.30 -3.27 11.46
CA GLU A 718 -23.65 -4.51 10.73
C GLU A 718 -22.48 -5.52 10.67
N LEU A 719 -21.59 -5.48 11.66
CA LEU A 719 -20.35 -6.24 11.68
C LEU A 719 -20.27 -7.12 12.93
N VAL A 720 -20.15 -8.42 12.68
CA VAL A 720 -19.77 -9.41 13.68
C VAL A 720 -18.70 -10.32 13.08
N THR A 721 -17.66 -10.59 13.87
CA THR A 721 -16.54 -11.47 13.49
C THR A 721 -16.39 -12.57 14.53
N ASN A 722 -15.22 -12.71 15.15
CA ASN A 722 -14.97 -13.66 16.24
C ASN A 722 -14.81 -12.93 17.58
N GLU A 723 -14.67 -13.69 18.66
CA GLU A 723 -14.51 -13.18 20.02
C GLU A 723 -13.22 -12.37 20.20
N ILE A 724 -12.13 -12.73 19.50
CA ILE A 724 -10.85 -12.03 19.60
C ILE A 724 -10.97 -10.60 19.05
N ALA A 725 -11.48 -10.48 17.82
CA ALA A 725 -11.70 -9.20 17.17
C ALA A 725 -12.74 -8.35 17.90
N MET A 726 -13.78 -8.96 18.49
CA MET A 726 -14.73 -8.25 19.38
C MET A 726 -14.00 -7.61 20.57
N ILE A 727 -13.16 -8.37 21.28
CA ILE A 727 -12.40 -7.87 22.44
C ILE A 727 -11.41 -6.78 22.02
N GLN A 728 -10.71 -6.96 20.90
CA GLN A 728 -9.73 -5.98 20.40
C GLN A 728 -10.39 -4.68 19.93
N ALA A 729 -11.50 -4.77 19.18
CA ALA A 729 -12.30 -3.62 18.78
C ALA A 729 -12.83 -2.87 20.01
N ARG A 730 -13.38 -3.60 20.99
CA ARG A 730 -13.81 -3.04 22.28
C ARG A 730 -12.68 -2.31 22.99
N GLY A 731 -11.47 -2.87 22.99
CA GLY A 731 -10.27 -2.27 23.57
C GLY A 731 -9.74 -1.00 22.87
N ARG A 732 -10.35 -0.56 21.77
CA ARG A 732 -10.11 0.77 21.17
C ARG A 732 -10.84 1.88 21.94
N GLY A 733 -11.99 1.55 22.54
CA GLY A 733 -12.76 2.42 23.42
C GLY A 733 -12.18 2.44 24.83
N ARG A 734 -11.06 3.15 25.02
CA ARG A 734 -10.31 3.17 26.29
C ARG A 734 -10.07 4.57 26.88
N ALA A 735 -10.73 5.59 26.33
CA ALA A 735 -10.86 6.87 27.01
C ALA A 735 -11.78 6.73 28.23
N GLU A 736 -11.84 7.75 29.09
CA GLU A 736 -12.80 7.77 30.20
C GLU A 736 -14.24 7.80 29.69
N ASP A 737 -15.11 7.10 30.42
CA ASP A 737 -16.53 6.88 30.09
C ASP A 737 -16.76 6.41 28.66
N SER A 738 -15.94 5.47 28.21
CA SER A 738 -16.03 4.97 26.84
C SER A 738 -17.27 4.09 26.61
N SER A 739 -17.81 4.10 25.38
CA SER A 739 -18.95 3.28 24.98
C SER A 739 -18.59 2.30 23.84
N TYR A 740 -19.25 1.15 23.82
CA TYR A 740 -19.16 0.17 22.72
C TYR A 740 -20.57 -0.19 22.25
N THR A 741 -20.91 0.17 21.02
CA THR A 741 -22.25 -0.05 20.47
C THR A 741 -22.21 -0.98 19.26
N LEU A 742 -23.00 -2.04 19.27
CA LEU A 742 -23.32 -2.81 18.07
C LEU A 742 -24.60 -2.23 17.44
N VAL A 743 -24.52 -1.73 16.22
CA VAL A 743 -25.70 -1.39 15.40
C VAL A 743 -25.99 -2.57 14.49
N ALA A 744 -27.17 -3.16 14.63
CA ALA A 744 -27.56 -4.36 13.89
C ALA A 744 -28.99 -4.22 13.38
N GLY A 745 -29.22 -4.60 12.13
CA GLY A 745 -30.55 -4.73 11.56
C GLY A 745 -31.28 -5.91 12.19
N GLU A 746 -32.58 -5.75 12.43
CA GLU A 746 -33.47 -6.83 12.80
C GLU A 746 -33.41 -7.95 11.75
N GLY A 747 -33.44 -9.22 12.18
CA GLY A 747 -33.34 -10.38 11.27
C GLY A 747 -31.96 -10.63 10.66
N SER A 748 -30.96 -9.75 10.84
CA SER A 748 -29.62 -9.89 10.25
C SER A 748 -28.76 -11.03 10.83
N GLY A 749 -29.16 -11.59 11.98
CA GLY A 749 -28.37 -12.58 12.73
C GLY A 749 -27.10 -12.00 13.37
N VAL A 750 -26.88 -10.68 13.32
CA VAL A 750 -25.65 -10.03 13.80
C VAL A 750 -25.63 -9.95 15.33
N ALA A 751 -26.76 -9.58 15.95
CA ALA A 751 -26.88 -9.46 17.41
C ALA A 751 -26.74 -10.81 18.14
N GLU A 752 -27.32 -11.87 17.56
CA GLU A 752 -27.26 -13.24 18.06
C GLU A 752 -25.83 -13.77 18.00
N ARG A 753 -25.13 -13.53 16.89
CA ARG A 753 -23.72 -13.93 16.74
C ARG A 753 -22.80 -13.16 17.70
N GLU A 754 -23.08 -11.89 17.96
CA GLU A 754 -22.32 -11.12 18.95
C GLU A 754 -22.56 -11.68 20.37
N SER A 755 -23.79 -12.08 20.70
CA SER A 755 -24.13 -12.74 21.97
C SER A 755 -23.38 -14.08 22.13
N VAL A 756 -23.20 -14.84 21.04
CA VAL A 756 -22.36 -16.05 21.04
C VAL A 756 -20.88 -15.70 21.31
N ASN A 757 -20.37 -14.60 20.76
CA ASN A 757 -18.99 -14.16 21.01
C ASN A 757 -18.77 -13.74 22.47
N GLU A 758 -19.77 -13.11 23.11
CA GLU A 758 -19.72 -12.81 24.56
C GLU A 758 -19.68 -14.09 25.41
N TYR A 759 -20.50 -15.08 25.05
CA TYR A 759 -20.47 -16.38 25.69
C TYR A 759 -19.09 -17.04 25.55
N ARG A 760 -18.48 -16.94 24.37
CA ARG A 760 -17.12 -17.43 24.11
C ARG A 760 -16.05 -16.69 24.92
N GLU A 761 -16.17 -15.38 25.11
CA GLU A 761 -15.26 -14.60 25.98
C GLU A 761 -15.33 -15.07 27.44
N LYS A 762 -16.55 -15.28 27.96
CA LYS A 762 -16.75 -15.83 29.32
C LYS A 762 -16.18 -17.24 29.44
N MET A 763 -16.39 -18.08 28.42
CA MET A 763 -15.83 -19.42 28.35
C MET A 763 -14.30 -19.41 28.29
N MET A 764 -13.71 -18.49 27.54
CA MET A 764 -12.26 -18.30 27.44
C MET A 764 -11.66 -18.01 28.81
N SER A 765 -12.23 -17.07 29.55
CA SER A 765 -11.74 -16.70 30.89
C SER A 765 -11.75 -17.92 31.82
N LYS A 766 -12.86 -18.67 31.84
CA LYS A 766 -12.97 -19.92 32.60
C LYS A 766 -11.97 -20.99 32.16
N ALA A 767 -11.71 -21.11 30.86
CA ALA A 767 -10.74 -22.07 30.32
C ALA A 767 -9.32 -21.70 30.74
N ILE A 768 -8.94 -20.42 30.66
CA ILE A 768 -7.63 -19.94 31.14
C ILE A 768 -7.47 -20.24 32.64
N ASP A 769 -8.49 -19.97 33.46
CA ASP A 769 -8.43 -20.26 34.89
C ASP A 769 -8.27 -21.75 35.19
N LYS A 770 -8.93 -22.62 34.42
CA LYS A 770 -8.72 -24.08 34.51
C LYS A 770 -7.29 -24.46 34.15
N VAL A 771 -6.77 -23.98 33.02
CA VAL A 771 -5.39 -24.26 32.58
C VAL A 771 -4.37 -23.79 33.61
N LYS A 772 -4.56 -22.60 34.21
CA LYS A 772 -3.66 -22.07 35.25
C LYS A 772 -3.68 -22.87 36.56
N LYS A 773 -4.75 -23.62 36.82
CA LYS A 773 -4.95 -24.47 38.01
C LYS A 773 -4.52 -25.93 37.79
N LEU A 774 -4.16 -26.32 36.56
CA LEU A 774 -3.60 -27.64 36.31
C LEU A 774 -2.31 -27.81 37.11
N ASP A 775 -2.11 -29.03 37.60
CA ASP A 775 -0.82 -29.46 38.11
C ASP A 775 0.24 -29.34 36.99
N GLN A 776 1.48 -29.05 37.40
CA GLN A 776 2.57 -28.81 36.46
C GLN A 776 2.92 -30.06 35.65
N GLU A 777 2.89 -31.25 36.25
CA GLU A 777 3.21 -32.51 35.55
C GLU A 777 2.16 -32.84 34.48
N GLU A 778 0.87 -32.74 34.82
CA GLU A 778 -0.24 -32.93 33.89
C GLU A 778 -0.25 -31.87 32.79
N TYR A 779 0.05 -30.61 33.12
CA TYR A 779 0.20 -29.56 32.12
C TYR A 779 1.31 -29.91 31.12
N GLU A 780 2.52 -30.24 31.61
CA GLU A 780 3.66 -30.58 30.76
C GLU A 780 3.40 -31.81 29.89
N LYS A 781 2.72 -32.82 30.43
CA LYS A 781 2.29 -34.01 29.70
C LYS A 781 1.37 -33.65 28.53
N ARG A 782 0.30 -32.89 28.78
CA ARG A 782 -0.64 -32.46 27.73
C ARG A 782 0.02 -31.56 26.69
N ILE A 783 0.88 -30.64 27.12
CA ILE A 783 1.65 -29.77 26.21
C ILE A 783 2.51 -30.62 25.27
N LYS A 784 3.21 -31.62 25.80
CA LYS A 784 4.05 -32.53 25.00
C LYS A 784 3.23 -33.34 23.99
N GLU A 785 2.06 -33.84 24.37
CA GLU A 785 1.15 -34.56 23.48
C GLU A 785 0.70 -33.67 22.30
N PHE A 786 0.23 -32.44 22.58
CA PHE A 786 -0.16 -31.50 21.54
C PHE A 786 1.00 -31.07 20.65
N GLN A 787 2.22 -30.91 21.19
CA GLN A 787 3.41 -30.62 20.38
C GLN A 787 3.72 -31.73 19.38
N ILE A 788 3.66 -32.99 19.82
CA ILE A 788 3.88 -34.14 18.94
C ILE A 788 2.79 -34.19 17.86
N GLN A 789 1.53 -33.99 18.24
CA GLN A 789 0.42 -33.92 17.30
C GLN A 789 0.64 -32.83 16.24
N ALA A 790 1.02 -31.61 16.64
CA ALA A 790 1.25 -30.50 15.72
C ALA A 790 2.40 -30.79 14.72
N ILE A 791 3.49 -31.41 15.19
CA ILE A 791 4.59 -31.86 14.31
C ILE A 791 4.10 -32.91 13.30
N MET A 792 3.26 -33.86 13.73
CA MET A 792 2.71 -34.91 12.86
C MET A 792 1.72 -34.33 11.85
N GLU A 793 0.85 -33.41 12.25
CA GLU A 793 -0.07 -32.70 11.36
C GLU A 793 0.71 -31.99 10.23
N GLU A 794 1.80 -31.30 10.55
CA GLU A 794 2.62 -30.63 9.53
C GLU A 794 3.38 -31.62 8.64
N ARG A 795 3.86 -32.75 9.18
CA ARG A 795 4.45 -33.83 8.36
C ARG A 795 3.44 -34.38 7.36
N VAL A 796 2.23 -34.70 7.80
CA VAL A 796 1.15 -35.19 6.93
C VAL A 796 0.83 -34.16 5.86
N ARG A 797 0.73 -32.88 6.23
CA ARG A 797 0.46 -31.78 5.29
C ARG A 797 1.56 -31.64 4.25
N THR A 798 2.82 -31.71 4.66
CA THR A 798 3.99 -31.64 3.79
C THR A 798 4.04 -32.84 2.83
N THR A 799 3.81 -34.06 3.32
CA THR A 799 3.76 -35.27 2.48
C THR A 799 2.63 -35.18 1.47
N LYS A 800 1.43 -34.73 1.86
CA LYS A 800 0.31 -34.50 0.92
C LYS A 800 0.65 -33.45 -0.13
N LYS A 801 1.34 -32.36 0.24
CA LYS A 801 1.83 -31.35 -0.73
C LYS A 801 2.85 -31.95 -1.70
N LYS A 802 3.83 -32.72 -1.20
CA LYS A 802 4.83 -33.41 -2.05
C LYS A 802 4.17 -34.42 -2.99
N GLN A 803 3.23 -35.23 -2.52
CA GLN A 803 2.46 -36.17 -3.36
C GLN A 803 1.64 -35.44 -4.44
N LYS A 804 1.02 -34.29 -4.12
CA LYS A 804 0.36 -33.44 -5.12
C LYS A 804 1.36 -32.80 -6.11
N GLY A 805 2.56 -32.47 -5.64
CA GLY A 805 3.64 -31.92 -6.48
C GLY A 805 4.37 -32.95 -7.35
N MET A 806 4.40 -34.23 -6.95
CA MET A 806 4.97 -35.33 -7.73
C MET A 806 4.00 -35.87 -8.79
N LYS A 807 2.70 -35.64 -8.63
CA LYS A 807 1.67 -35.87 -9.67
C LYS A 807 1.53 -34.67 -10.62
N LYS A 808 2.63 -33.93 -10.86
CA LYS A 808 2.57 -32.81 -11.80
C LYS A 808 2.61 -33.36 -13.22
N GLU A 809 1.52 -33.16 -13.93
CA GLU A 809 1.40 -33.63 -15.31
C GLU A 809 2.07 -32.65 -16.29
N SER A 810 2.33 -33.14 -17.50
CA SER A 810 2.96 -32.34 -18.56
C SER A 810 2.16 -31.07 -18.86
N PRO A 811 2.82 -29.91 -19.04
CA PRO A 811 2.16 -28.67 -19.45
C PRO A 811 1.31 -28.81 -20.73
N SER A 812 1.70 -29.69 -21.66
CA SER A 812 0.98 -29.99 -22.90
C SER A 812 -0.47 -30.45 -22.70
N LYS A 813 -0.79 -31.06 -21.56
CA LYS A 813 -2.14 -31.55 -21.25
C LYS A 813 -3.11 -30.44 -20.84
N VAL A 814 -2.62 -29.23 -20.64
CA VAL A 814 -3.40 -28.09 -20.15
C VAL A 814 -3.64 -27.11 -21.28
N LYS A 815 -4.90 -26.74 -21.46
CA LYS A 815 -5.30 -25.70 -22.42
C LYS A 815 -6.08 -24.61 -21.70
N PHE A 816 -5.82 -23.37 -22.09
CA PHE A 816 -6.50 -22.18 -21.59
C PHE A 816 -7.40 -21.64 -22.67
N SER A 817 -8.67 -21.40 -22.32
CA SER A 817 -9.61 -20.66 -23.15
C SER A 817 -10.13 -19.45 -22.39
N CYS A 818 -10.55 -18.42 -23.12
CA CYS A 818 -11.13 -17.24 -22.52
C CYS A 818 -12.39 -17.63 -21.76
N ARG A 819 -12.47 -17.28 -20.47
CA ARG A 819 -13.67 -17.57 -19.66
C ARG A 819 -14.94 -16.92 -20.22
N SER A 820 -14.80 -15.83 -20.98
CA SER A 820 -15.95 -15.06 -21.44
C SER A 820 -16.54 -15.54 -22.77
N CYS A 821 -15.69 -15.71 -23.80
CA CYS A 821 -16.12 -16.13 -25.13
C CYS A 821 -15.70 -17.56 -25.51
N ASN A 822 -15.03 -18.29 -24.63
CA ASN A 822 -14.48 -19.62 -24.85
C ASN A 822 -13.44 -19.73 -25.99
N LYS A 823 -13.00 -18.61 -26.57
CA LYS A 823 -11.92 -18.59 -27.56
C LYS A 823 -10.69 -19.32 -26.98
N PRO A 824 -10.11 -20.30 -27.68
CA PRO A 824 -8.82 -20.89 -27.31
C PRO A 824 -7.74 -19.81 -27.22
N VAL A 825 -6.91 -19.87 -26.19
CA VAL A 825 -5.90 -18.84 -25.91
C VAL A 825 -4.49 -19.41 -26.05
N CYS A 826 -4.12 -20.38 -25.22
CA CYS A 826 -2.81 -21.00 -25.25
C CYS A 826 -2.82 -22.38 -24.56
N SER A 827 -1.73 -23.12 -24.71
CA SER A 827 -1.44 -24.33 -23.94
C SER A 827 -0.67 -24.00 -22.65
N GLY A 828 -0.43 -25.00 -21.80
CA GLY A 828 0.48 -24.87 -20.66
C GLY A 828 1.96 -24.78 -21.06
N GLU A 829 2.34 -25.21 -22.26
CA GLU A 829 3.73 -25.10 -22.75
C GLU A 829 4.10 -23.65 -23.06
N ASP A 830 3.12 -22.85 -23.48
CA ASP A 830 3.30 -21.43 -23.80
C ASP A 830 3.39 -20.53 -22.55
N VAL A 831 3.29 -21.11 -21.34
CA VAL A 831 3.27 -20.35 -20.09
C VAL A 831 4.55 -20.57 -19.29
N GLU A 832 5.33 -19.52 -19.15
CA GLU A 832 6.60 -19.51 -18.41
C GLU A 832 6.47 -18.81 -17.06
N ILE A 833 7.42 -19.09 -16.15
CA ILE A 833 7.45 -18.51 -14.81
C ILE A 833 8.64 -17.55 -14.65
N ILE A 834 8.33 -16.30 -14.26
CA ILE A 834 9.29 -15.30 -13.77
C ILE A 834 9.23 -15.24 -12.24
N GLU A 835 10.39 -15.30 -11.58
CA GLU A 835 10.57 -15.19 -10.11
C GLU A 835 9.66 -16.11 -9.27
N ASN A 836 9.34 -17.31 -9.78
CA ASN A 836 8.39 -18.25 -9.17
C ASN A 836 6.95 -17.71 -8.95
N MET A 837 6.64 -16.49 -9.40
CA MET A 837 5.42 -15.76 -9.06
C MET A 837 4.60 -15.35 -10.29
N HIS A 838 5.24 -14.81 -11.32
CA HIS A 838 4.54 -14.27 -12.48
C HIS A 838 4.46 -15.32 -13.59
N ARG A 839 3.29 -15.50 -14.18
CA ARG A 839 3.05 -16.48 -15.25
C ARG A 839 2.79 -15.72 -16.54
N VAL A 840 3.70 -15.85 -17.49
CA VAL A 840 3.74 -15.02 -18.69
C VAL A 840 3.61 -15.88 -19.93
N ASN A 841 3.02 -15.31 -20.98
CA ASN A 841 3.06 -15.87 -22.33
C ASN A 841 3.59 -14.78 -23.26
N VAL A 842 4.77 -15.02 -23.81
CA VAL A 842 5.51 -14.10 -24.69
C VAL A 842 5.58 -14.62 -26.12
N THR A 843 4.83 -15.67 -26.46
CA THR A 843 4.86 -16.23 -27.82
C THR A 843 4.32 -15.22 -28.83
N PRO A 844 4.88 -15.14 -30.05
CA PRO A 844 4.42 -14.19 -31.06
C PRO A 844 2.93 -14.31 -31.37
N GLN A 845 2.41 -15.54 -31.44
CA GLN A 845 1.00 -15.82 -31.72
C GLN A 845 0.07 -15.28 -30.65
N PHE A 846 0.54 -15.18 -29.40
CA PHE A 846 -0.28 -14.66 -28.30
C PHE A 846 -0.54 -13.16 -28.46
N LYS A 847 0.37 -12.40 -29.08
CA LYS A 847 0.21 -10.94 -29.31
C LYS A 847 -1.02 -10.60 -30.14
N GLU A 848 -1.44 -11.48 -31.04
CA GLU A 848 -2.62 -11.27 -31.90
C GLU A 848 -3.96 -11.48 -31.16
N LEU A 849 -3.94 -12.13 -29.99
CA LEU A 849 -5.14 -12.56 -29.28
C LEU A 849 -5.63 -11.55 -28.23
N PHE A 850 -4.80 -10.58 -27.84
CA PHE A 850 -5.13 -9.59 -26.83
C PHE A 850 -4.97 -8.15 -27.33
N ILE A 851 -5.71 -7.26 -26.68
CA ILE A 851 -5.54 -5.81 -26.79
C ILE A 851 -5.01 -5.27 -25.47
N GLN A 852 -4.15 -4.24 -25.55
CA GLN A 852 -3.68 -3.50 -24.39
C GLN A 852 -4.66 -2.37 -24.08
N ARG A 853 -4.96 -2.16 -22.79
CA ARG A 853 -5.79 -1.03 -22.34
C ARG A 853 -5.18 -0.41 -21.11
N GLU A 854 -5.27 0.92 -21.02
CA GLU A 854 -4.80 1.65 -19.85
C GLU A 854 -5.58 1.28 -18.59
N ASN A 855 -4.86 1.16 -17.48
CA ASN A 855 -5.44 0.92 -16.18
C ASN A 855 -5.74 2.26 -15.48
N THR A 856 -6.94 2.80 -15.73
CA THR A 856 -7.44 4.03 -15.08
C THR A 856 -7.36 4.04 -13.55
N SER A 857 -7.25 2.88 -12.88
CA SER A 857 -7.12 2.79 -11.42
C SER A 857 -5.68 2.99 -10.90
N LEU A 858 -4.66 2.77 -11.75
CA LEU A 858 -3.23 2.84 -11.40
C LEU A 858 -2.59 4.20 -11.77
N VAL A 859 -3.20 4.99 -12.66
CA VAL A 859 -2.78 6.38 -13.00
C VAL A 859 -2.58 7.27 -11.76
N LYS A 860 -3.27 6.99 -10.65
CA LYS A 860 -3.13 7.73 -9.39
C LYS A 860 -1.90 7.35 -8.53
N ARG A 861 -1.00 6.46 -8.98
CA ARG A 861 0.07 5.90 -8.12
C ARG A 861 1.50 6.29 -8.44
N LEU A 862 1.84 6.96 -9.55
CA LEU A 862 3.21 7.46 -9.84
C LEU A 862 4.33 6.52 -9.32
N LEU A 863 4.25 5.24 -9.69
CA LEU A 863 5.29 4.25 -9.38
C LEU A 863 6.03 3.95 -10.68
N ASP A 864 7.34 4.15 -10.68
CA ASP A 864 8.20 4.16 -11.88
C ASP A 864 8.50 2.77 -12.47
N TYR A 865 7.77 1.71 -12.09
CA TYR A 865 8.01 0.37 -12.61
C TYR A 865 6.71 -0.46 -12.66
N GLU A 866 6.58 -1.22 -13.74
CA GLU A 866 5.45 -2.04 -14.20
C GLU A 866 4.35 -1.27 -14.96
N THR A 867 4.30 -1.55 -16.27
CA THR A 867 3.45 -0.92 -17.28
C THR A 867 1.99 -0.78 -16.81
N ASN A 868 1.47 0.45 -16.91
CA ASN A 868 0.15 0.88 -16.45
C ASN A 868 -1.01 0.30 -17.29
N CYS A 869 -0.82 -0.84 -17.94
CA CYS A 869 -1.72 -1.43 -18.92
C CYS A 869 -2.18 -2.83 -18.50
N PHE A 870 -3.42 -3.17 -18.81
CA PHE A 870 -3.92 -4.54 -18.70
C PHE A 870 -4.17 -5.14 -20.07
N ILE A 871 -4.00 -6.46 -20.15
CA ILE A 871 -4.32 -7.24 -21.36
C ILE A 871 -5.77 -7.74 -21.29
N ALA A 872 -6.48 -7.64 -22.41
CA ALA A 872 -7.85 -8.09 -22.56
C ALA A 872 -8.05 -8.85 -23.86
N CYS A 873 -9.01 -9.78 -23.89
CA CYS A 873 -9.39 -10.52 -25.09
C CYS A 873 -9.82 -9.57 -26.21
N LYS A 874 -9.25 -9.72 -27.40
CA LYS A 874 -9.62 -8.93 -28.59
C LYS A 874 -11.11 -9.09 -28.95
N ASP A 875 -11.63 -10.32 -28.88
CA ASP A 875 -12.98 -10.64 -29.37
C ASP A 875 -14.12 -10.22 -28.44
N CYS A 876 -13.89 -10.18 -27.12
CA CYS A 876 -14.97 -9.94 -26.15
C CYS A 876 -14.67 -8.85 -25.11
N GLY A 877 -13.45 -8.32 -25.08
CA GLY A 877 -13.01 -7.31 -24.12
C GLY A 877 -12.76 -7.84 -22.70
N GLN A 878 -12.83 -9.15 -22.48
CA GLN A 878 -12.61 -9.74 -21.17
C GLN A 878 -11.17 -9.55 -20.71
N ARG A 879 -10.97 -8.95 -19.54
CA ARG A 879 -9.63 -8.82 -18.94
C ARG A 879 -9.03 -10.20 -18.67
N TRP A 880 -7.78 -10.37 -19.10
CA TRP A 880 -6.99 -11.59 -18.93
C TRP A 880 -5.90 -11.43 -17.88
N GLY A 881 -5.28 -10.26 -17.79
CA GLY A 881 -4.05 -10.10 -17.02
C GLY A 881 -3.59 -8.66 -16.84
N SER A 882 -2.28 -8.49 -16.78
CA SER A 882 -1.57 -7.20 -16.76
C SER A 882 -0.37 -7.26 -17.71
N MET A 883 0.07 -6.14 -18.27
CA MET A 883 1.37 -6.07 -18.93
C MET A 883 2.47 -5.85 -17.87
N MET A 884 3.67 -6.36 -18.13
CA MET A 884 4.85 -6.14 -17.28
C MET A 884 6.05 -5.88 -18.17
N LEU A 885 6.99 -5.05 -17.73
CA LEU A 885 8.29 -4.90 -18.36
C LEU A 885 9.34 -5.62 -17.52
N TYR A 886 9.93 -6.70 -18.05
CA TYR A 886 10.97 -7.46 -17.36
C TYR A 886 12.27 -7.38 -18.15
N ARG A 887 13.25 -6.65 -17.61
CA ARG A 887 14.58 -6.43 -18.22
C ARG A 887 14.49 -5.96 -19.69
N GLY A 888 13.55 -5.07 -19.98
CA GLY A 888 13.35 -4.52 -21.33
C GLY A 888 12.40 -5.32 -22.24
N ILE A 889 11.92 -6.49 -21.82
CA ILE A 889 10.96 -7.30 -22.59
C ILE A 889 9.53 -7.07 -22.06
N GLU A 890 8.58 -6.79 -22.95
CA GLU A 890 7.16 -6.74 -22.61
C GLU A 890 6.62 -8.16 -22.39
N CYS A 891 6.18 -8.44 -21.16
CA CYS A 891 5.70 -9.74 -20.73
C CYS A 891 4.22 -9.69 -20.34
N PRO A 892 3.31 -10.25 -21.16
CA PRO A 892 1.90 -10.39 -20.83
C PRO A 892 1.68 -11.36 -19.66
N CYS A 893 1.38 -10.84 -18.47
CA CYS A 893 1.18 -11.64 -17.26
C CYS A 893 -0.28 -12.12 -17.13
N LEU A 894 -0.49 -13.44 -17.14
CA LEU A 894 -1.80 -14.09 -17.14
C LEU A 894 -2.36 -14.28 -15.72
N HIS A 895 -3.62 -13.90 -15.51
CA HIS A 895 -4.35 -14.20 -14.28
C HIS A 895 -5.30 -15.39 -14.50
N VAL A 896 -4.92 -16.58 -14.01
CA VAL A 896 -5.63 -17.85 -14.25
C VAL A 896 -7.15 -17.82 -14.03
N LYS A 897 -7.64 -17.03 -13.07
CA LYS A 897 -9.09 -16.88 -12.78
C LYS A 897 -9.94 -16.39 -13.95
N ASN A 898 -9.30 -15.72 -14.92
CA ASN A 898 -9.92 -15.16 -16.11
C ASN A 898 -9.99 -16.15 -17.28
N PHE A 899 -9.50 -17.38 -17.09
CA PHE A 899 -9.47 -18.43 -18.09
C PHE A 899 -10.27 -19.65 -17.61
N LEU A 900 -10.87 -20.36 -18.55
CA LEU A 900 -11.34 -21.71 -18.35
C LEU A 900 -10.17 -22.65 -18.66
N VAL A 901 -9.89 -23.57 -17.73
CA VAL A 901 -8.77 -24.51 -17.89
C VAL A 901 -9.32 -25.88 -18.26
N THR A 902 -8.88 -26.41 -19.39
CA THR A 902 -9.22 -27.77 -19.83
C THR A 902 -8.07 -28.70 -19.52
N TYR A 903 -8.39 -29.82 -18.90
CA TYR A 903 -7.46 -30.83 -18.41
C TYR A 903 -8.01 -32.23 -18.65
N ASP A 904 -7.34 -33.06 -19.45
CA ASP A 904 -7.84 -34.38 -19.87
C ASP A 904 -9.33 -34.31 -20.26
N GLU A 905 -9.65 -33.36 -21.15
CA GLU A 905 -11.01 -33.07 -21.64
C GLU A 905 -12.01 -32.57 -20.58
N LYS A 906 -11.61 -32.47 -19.31
CA LYS A 906 -12.43 -31.91 -18.22
C LYS A 906 -12.13 -30.43 -18.02
N ARG A 907 -13.18 -29.63 -18.10
CA ARG A 907 -13.14 -28.18 -17.87
C ARG A 907 -13.21 -27.86 -16.38
N LYS A 908 -12.32 -26.99 -15.90
CA LYS A 908 -12.20 -26.58 -14.50
C LYS A 908 -12.10 -25.06 -14.40
N ASN A 909 -12.81 -24.51 -13.42
CA ASN A 909 -12.59 -23.15 -12.95
C ASN A 909 -11.44 -23.17 -11.94
N VAL A 910 -10.44 -22.34 -12.17
CA VAL A 910 -9.20 -22.33 -11.39
C VAL A 910 -8.96 -20.91 -10.88
N ASN A 911 -8.84 -20.75 -9.57
CA ASN A 911 -8.68 -19.42 -8.96
C ASN A 911 -7.21 -19.07 -8.71
N LYS A 912 -6.35 -20.08 -8.59
CA LYS A 912 -4.91 -19.92 -8.31
C LYS A 912 -4.07 -20.89 -9.12
N TRP A 913 -2.92 -20.44 -9.61
CA TRP A 913 -1.97 -21.27 -10.35
C TRP A 913 -1.55 -22.54 -9.57
N SER A 914 -1.47 -22.47 -8.24
CA SER A 914 -1.14 -23.62 -7.38
C SER A 914 -2.17 -24.75 -7.38
N GLU A 915 -3.38 -24.50 -7.89
CA GLU A 915 -4.43 -25.52 -8.05
C GLU A 915 -4.18 -26.37 -9.31
N LEU A 916 -3.41 -25.85 -10.27
CA LEU A 916 -2.93 -26.59 -11.42
C LEU A 916 -1.76 -27.46 -10.96
N GLY A 917 -1.98 -28.78 -10.93
CA GLY A 917 -0.92 -29.75 -10.69
C GLY A 917 -0.03 -29.90 -11.92
N ILE A 918 0.61 -28.82 -12.36
CA ILE A 918 1.54 -28.80 -13.50
C ILE A 918 2.87 -28.16 -13.13
N GLN A 919 3.91 -28.52 -13.89
CA GLN A 919 5.23 -27.92 -13.78
C GLN A 919 5.50 -27.08 -15.02
N LEU A 920 5.29 -25.77 -14.90
CA LEU A 920 5.57 -24.83 -15.98
C LEU A 920 7.08 -24.56 -16.08
N PRO A 921 7.61 -24.30 -17.28
CA PRO A 921 9.01 -23.90 -17.49
C PRO A 921 9.35 -22.57 -16.81
N ALA A 922 10.64 -22.38 -16.52
CA ALA A 922 11.17 -21.09 -16.10
C ALA A 922 11.40 -20.21 -17.33
N PHE A 923 11.20 -18.90 -17.19
CA PHE A 923 11.40 -17.93 -18.27
C PHE A 923 12.88 -17.87 -18.68
N ASP A 924 13.17 -18.10 -19.97
CA ASP A 924 14.51 -17.97 -20.53
C ASP A 924 14.70 -16.57 -21.15
N TYR A 925 15.31 -15.67 -20.37
CA TYR A 925 15.58 -14.31 -20.84
C TYR A 925 16.52 -14.27 -22.05
N ALA A 926 17.51 -15.16 -22.13
CA ALA A 926 18.49 -15.11 -23.22
C ALA A 926 17.86 -15.53 -24.56
N GLU A 927 16.95 -16.50 -24.54
CA GLU A 927 16.18 -16.91 -25.71
C GLU A 927 15.27 -15.79 -26.22
N HIS A 928 14.43 -15.23 -25.34
CA HIS A 928 13.49 -14.18 -25.74
C HIS A 928 14.20 -12.88 -26.15
N ALA A 929 15.30 -12.52 -25.49
CA ALA A 929 16.08 -11.34 -25.88
C ALA A 929 16.71 -11.48 -27.28
N ARG A 930 17.17 -12.68 -27.66
CA ARG A 930 17.66 -12.95 -29.02
C ARG A 930 16.56 -12.78 -30.06
N SER A 931 15.38 -13.36 -29.82
CA SER A 931 14.25 -13.24 -30.73
C SER A 931 13.78 -11.80 -30.94
N VAL A 932 13.82 -10.97 -29.87
CA VAL A 932 13.49 -9.55 -29.97
C VAL A 932 14.56 -8.78 -30.75
N ALA A 933 15.84 -9.08 -30.55
CA ALA A 933 16.95 -8.44 -31.27
C ALA A 933 16.94 -8.81 -32.77
N GLU A 934 16.71 -10.08 -33.10
CA GLU A 934 16.60 -10.56 -34.49
C GLU A 934 15.41 -9.90 -35.22
N SER A 935 14.27 -9.70 -34.54
CA SER A 935 13.13 -8.99 -35.14
C SER A 935 13.37 -7.50 -35.43
N SER A 936 14.37 -6.89 -34.79
CA SER A 936 14.75 -5.49 -35.05
C SER A 936 15.78 -5.32 -36.17
N GLU A 937 16.60 -6.33 -36.44
CA GLU A 937 17.53 -6.31 -37.58
C GLU A 937 16.81 -6.45 -38.93
N ASP A 938 15.66 -7.13 -38.97
CA ASP A 938 14.82 -7.22 -40.17
C ASP A 938 14.13 -5.89 -40.52
N GLU A 939 13.81 -5.03 -39.53
CA GLU A 939 13.22 -3.70 -39.77
C GLU A 939 14.23 -2.65 -40.25
N GLU A 940 15.54 -2.79 -39.96
CA GLU A 940 16.60 -1.93 -40.52
C GLU A 940 16.99 -2.30 -41.96
N SER A 941 16.47 -3.41 -42.48
CA SER A 941 16.75 -3.92 -43.83
C SER A 941 15.64 -3.67 -44.87
N MET A 942 14.52 -3.05 -44.47
CA MET A 942 13.47 -2.51 -45.34
C MET A 942 13.55 -0.98 -45.42
#